data_AF-A0A836Z4I0-F1
#
_entry.id   AF-A0A836Z4I0-F1
#
_cell.length_a   1.000
_cell.length_b   1.000
_cell.length_c   1.000
_cell.angle_alpha   90.00
_cell.angle_beta   90.00
_cell.angle_gamma   90.00
#
_symmetry.space_group_name_H-M   'P 1'
#
loop_
_entity.id
_entity.type
_entity.pdbx_description
1 polymer ?
#
loop_
_entity_poly.entity_id
_entity_poly.type
_entity_poly.pdbx_seq_one_letter_code
_entity_poly.pdbx_strand_id
1 'polypeptide(L)'
;MNIAAQPPVQADQTVYLKDYQKPAFLVESINLDIQVYDDKTIVDSTLVMKRQTAGDLVLLGRDLELQSIQLNGQDLTPAQYSLDSEQLVITDAPDEVILQTQVIIHPETNTQLEGLYKAGDLFVTQNEPEGFRKITFYPDRPDVLSVFTTRVEADKKYPVLLANGNLLETGEVGENRHFAIWQDPTKKPSYLFACVIGDLAVLKDRYTTSEGRDVALEIYAIEKDIPKCHIAMEALKHSMRWDEEHYGRAYDLDNYMIVAVSQFNMGAMENKGLNIFNTSCVLADEEYTTDAAIMRVQSVIAHEYFHNWTGNRITCRDWFQLCLKEGLTVFRDQSFSEDLQSAAVQRIDDVAVLKSHQFPEDAGPLSHPPRPDHFVEINNFYTATVYEKGAEINRMMSTLLGKEKFRQGTDEYFRRHDGQAVTVEDWVAALSAGSGVDLSAFLTWYNQPGTPKLEAKGEYDAAAQTYRLSFKQSLKAHPKYPNLKAVPIPVALALFNAKTGEQYTLHSDSLFVNGVKDGVYLFDQDEATIEFTGVTEQPVASLLRNFSAPVNLIFDYSDEELAFLIQHETNGFNQWQATQTLLERILLEDHSADTYIQAIQSTLPDLVGRDPLLASRLFDVPTEGYLGSRIDQNYAPADIHVKREALLNRLAQDLGSFWKETYLTLDPDLQKEFSLAMGVRALKNIMLMMMARQGDQSAFELAYEQYQSTGNMSERLGALRVLVWQNAPQAQEALADFYNRFKDEALSLDQWFMIQAANPNATVETIEYLTQHPDYDLTTPNRIRAVSGGLSNNPENTWGFGVAHFIHLAEYLDEKNPILGSRLLQVLSRWYTLAEPQRTQVQQALQALQPKVKSKNVSETLNSMLSI
;
A
#
# COMPACT_ATOMS: atom_id res chain seq x y z
N MET A 1 15.07 -21.73 34.43
CA MET A 1 16.29 -22.56 34.19
C MET A 1 16.92 -22.03 32.91
N ASN A 2 18.23 -21.76 32.95
CA ASN A 2 18.95 -21.15 31.83
C ASN A 2 18.82 -21.97 30.54
N ILE A 3 18.41 -21.26 29.50
CA ILE A 3 18.49 -21.48 28.06
C ILE A 3 19.36 -22.71 27.71
N ALA A 4 18.68 -23.76 27.22
CA ALA A 4 19.33 -24.79 26.43
C ALA A 4 20.06 -24.12 25.27
N ALA A 5 21.33 -24.48 25.08
CA ALA A 5 22.20 -23.97 24.02
C ALA A 5 21.42 -23.79 22.72
N GLN A 6 21.39 -22.56 22.19
CA GLN A 6 20.82 -22.25 20.88
C GLN A 6 21.34 -23.27 19.88
N PRO A 7 20.50 -24.17 19.34
CA PRO A 7 20.84 -24.81 18.09
C PRO A 7 21.03 -23.66 17.08
N PRO A 8 22.02 -23.76 16.18
CA PRO A 8 22.06 -22.85 15.04
C PRO A 8 20.68 -22.86 14.38
N VAL A 9 20.08 -21.69 14.22
CA VAL A 9 18.87 -21.50 13.43
C VAL A 9 19.12 -22.17 12.09
N GLN A 10 18.46 -23.30 11.81
CA GLN A 10 18.46 -23.85 10.46
C GLN A 10 17.72 -22.85 9.59
N ALA A 11 18.46 -22.19 8.71
CA ALA A 11 17.97 -21.19 7.76
C ALA A 11 17.06 -21.77 6.65
N ASP A 12 16.72 -23.07 6.68
CA ASP A 12 16.38 -23.83 5.47
C ASP A 12 14.94 -24.38 5.38
N GLN A 13 14.03 -24.13 6.33
CA GLN A 13 12.68 -24.71 6.22
C GLN A 13 11.72 -23.83 5.42
N THR A 14 11.74 -24.01 4.09
CA THR A 14 10.70 -23.48 3.20
C THR A 14 9.33 -24.05 3.54
N VAL A 15 8.32 -23.20 3.68
CA VAL A 15 6.91 -23.56 3.87
C VAL A 15 6.23 -23.63 2.50
N TYR A 16 5.45 -24.66 2.21
CA TYR A 16 4.76 -24.83 0.92
C TYR A 16 3.23 -24.85 1.06
N LEU A 17 2.53 -24.21 0.12
CA LEU A 17 1.07 -24.17 0.06
C LEU A 17 0.45 -25.58 -0.04
N LYS A 18 1.06 -26.45 -0.85
CA LYS A 18 0.60 -27.84 -1.06
C LYS A 18 0.61 -28.69 0.21
N ASP A 19 1.35 -28.27 1.23
CA ASP A 19 1.51 -29.01 2.49
C ASP A 19 0.48 -28.59 3.56
N TYR A 20 -0.45 -27.69 3.22
CA TYR A 20 -1.52 -27.28 4.13
C TYR A 20 -2.29 -28.50 4.68
N GLN A 21 -2.40 -28.54 6.00
CA GLN A 21 -3.24 -29.48 6.73
C GLN A 21 -4.11 -28.73 7.73
N LYS A 22 -5.32 -29.23 7.97
CA LYS A 22 -6.19 -28.73 9.03
C LYS A 22 -5.51 -28.87 10.39
N PRO A 23 -5.73 -27.93 11.33
CA PRO A 23 -5.12 -28.01 12.66
C PRO A 23 -5.62 -29.24 13.43
N ALA A 24 -4.73 -29.88 14.20
CA ALA A 24 -5.08 -31.02 15.04
C ALA A 24 -6.04 -30.65 16.16
N PHE A 25 -5.94 -29.42 16.67
CA PHE A 25 -6.82 -28.85 17.69
C PHE A 25 -7.33 -27.48 17.22
N LEU A 26 -8.58 -27.18 17.54
CA LEU A 26 -9.11 -25.82 17.51
C LEU A 26 -9.15 -25.26 18.92
N VAL A 27 -8.95 -23.96 19.03
CA VAL A 27 -9.16 -23.20 20.26
C VAL A 27 -10.59 -22.64 20.17
N GLU A 28 -11.45 -22.97 21.11
CA GLU A 28 -12.81 -22.45 21.17
C GLU A 28 -12.83 -21.05 21.80
N SER A 29 -12.05 -20.88 22.87
CA SER A 29 -11.89 -19.60 23.57
C SER A 29 -10.54 -19.50 24.26
N ILE A 30 -10.08 -18.27 24.43
CA ILE A 30 -8.89 -17.92 25.20
C ILE A 30 -9.23 -16.84 26.23
N ASN A 31 -8.75 -17.04 27.46
CA ASN A 31 -8.74 -16.02 28.50
C ASN A 31 -7.30 -15.59 28.76
N LEU A 32 -7.01 -14.31 28.58
CA LEU A 32 -5.70 -13.69 28.82
C LEU A 32 -5.76 -12.80 30.05
N ASP A 33 -4.71 -12.83 30.87
CA ASP A 33 -4.42 -11.81 31.88
C ASP A 33 -3.02 -11.26 31.62
N ILE A 34 -2.94 -10.02 31.10
CA ILE A 34 -1.71 -9.35 30.73
C ILE A 34 -1.39 -8.31 31.80
N GLN A 35 -0.37 -8.59 32.60
CA GLN A 35 0.06 -7.74 33.72
C GLN A 35 1.38 -7.04 33.36
N VAL A 36 1.30 -5.77 32.99
CA VAL A 36 2.45 -4.97 32.55
C VAL A 36 3.16 -4.32 33.74
N TYR A 37 4.47 -4.47 33.80
CA TYR A 37 5.39 -3.80 34.72
C TYR A 37 6.47 -3.04 33.93
N ASP A 38 7.31 -2.26 34.62
CA ASP A 38 8.32 -1.42 33.96
C ASP A 38 9.44 -2.23 33.28
N ASP A 39 9.76 -3.42 33.81
CA ASP A 39 10.89 -4.25 33.40
C ASP A 39 10.49 -5.62 32.85
N LYS A 40 9.19 -5.94 32.83
CA LYS A 40 8.64 -7.21 32.33
C LYS A 40 7.12 -7.15 32.20
N THR A 41 6.56 -8.13 31.52
CA THR A 41 5.11 -8.41 31.51
C THR A 41 4.87 -9.87 31.86
N ILE A 42 3.91 -10.13 32.76
CA ILE A 42 3.45 -11.48 33.09
C ILE A 42 2.18 -11.73 32.28
N VAL A 43 2.12 -12.86 31.58
CA VAL A 43 0.97 -13.25 30.76
C VAL A 43 0.47 -14.61 31.23
N ASP A 44 -0.72 -14.62 31.82
CA ASP A 44 -1.48 -15.84 32.07
C ASP A 44 -2.43 -16.09 30.90
N SER A 45 -2.45 -17.31 30.38
CA SER A 45 -3.31 -17.74 29.28
C SER A 45 -4.04 -19.01 29.67
N THR A 46 -5.34 -19.05 29.42
CA THR A 46 -6.17 -20.26 29.52
C THR A 46 -6.83 -20.54 28.18
N LEU A 47 -6.39 -21.61 27.50
CA LEU A 47 -6.93 -22.08 26.24
C LEU A 47 -7.94 -23.19 26.48
N VAL A 48 -9.15 -23.05 25.93
CA VAL A 48 -10.14 -24.13 25.83
C VAL A 48 -10.08 -24.68 24.42
N MET A 49 -9.69 -25.94 24.28
CA MET A 49 -9.34 -26.54 22.99
C MET A 49 -10.02 -27.88 22.78
N LYS A 50 -10.28 -28.18 21.50
CA LYS A 50 -10.90 -29.43 21.08
C LYS A 50 -10.17 -30.04 19.89
N ARG A 51 -9.83 -31.32 20.00
CA ARG A 51 -9.23 -32.10 18.93
C ARG A 51 -10.15 -32.20 17.71
N GLN A 52 -9.61 -31.94 16.53
CA GLN A 52 -10.28 -32.08 15.24
C GLN A 52 -9.73 -33.25 14.41
N THR A 53 -8.41 -33.48 14.48
CA THR A 53 -7.74 -34.56 13.77
C THR A 53 -6.74 -35.26 14.69
N ALA A 54 -6.30 -36.46 14.30
CA ALA A 54 -5.26 -37.17 15.02
C ALA A 54 -3.91 -36.43 14.89
N GLY A 55 -3.17 -36.32 15.99
CA GLY A 55 -1.87 -35.65 16.02
C GLY A 55 -1.56 -35.07 17.40
N ASP A 56 -0.38 -34.51 17.57
CA ASP A 56 0.04 -33.90 18.83
C ASP A 56 -0.63 -32.53 19.02
N LEU A 57 -0.74 -32.07 20.27
CA LEU A 57 -1.06 -30.68 20.56
C LEU A 57 0.23 -29.85 20.42
N VAL A 58 0.31 -29.06 19.36
CA VAL A 58 1.47 -28.21 19.05
C VAL A 58 1.07 -26.74 19.17
N LEU A 59 1.80 -26.00 19.99
CA LEU A 59 1.67 -24.56 20.18
C LEU A 59 2.97 -23.87 19.81
N LEU A 60 2.88 -22.69 19.19
CA LEU A 60 4.01 -21.87 18.81
C LEU A 60 4.28 -20.84 19.90
N GLY A 61 5.55 -20.60 20.21
CA GLY A 61 5.99 -19.63 21.20
C GLY A 61 7.46 -19.26 20.99
N ARG A 62 7.76 -17.95 20.97
CA ARG A 62 9.13 -17.42 20.78
C ARG A 62 9.43 -16.36 21.83
N ASP A 63 10.65 -16.38 22.37
CA ASP A 63 11.13 -15.42 23.37
C ASP A 63 10.23 -15.36 24.64
N LEU A 64 9.67 -16.52 25.02
CA LEU A 64 8.79 -16.67 26.18
C LEU A 64 9.52 -17.36 27.33
N GLU A 65 9.45 -16.80 28.53
CA GLU A 65 9.92 -17.46 29.75
C GLU A 65 8.77 -18.24 30.42
N LEU A 66 8.63 -19.53 30.10
CA LEU A 66 7.61 -20.39 30.71
C LEU A 66 7.82 -20.54 32.23
N GLN A 67 6.84 -20.09 33.02
CA GLN A 67 6.83 -20.18 34.49
C GLN A 67 6.02 -21.38 34.99
N SER A 68 4.85 -21.63 34.40
CA SER A 68 4.00 -22.76 34.76
C SER A 68 3.15 -23.25 33.59
N ILE A 69 2.77 -24.53 33.62
CA ILE A 69 1.90 -25.18 32.65
C ILE A 69 1.00 -26.21 33.33
N GLN A 70 -0.31 -26.10 33.11
CA GLN A 70 -1.32 -27.02 33.61
C GLN A 70 -2.20 -27.52 32.47
N LEU A 71 -2.46 -28.83 32.48
CA LEU A 71 -3.39 -29.48 31.56
C LEU A 71 -4.56 -30.04 32.36
N ASN A 72 -5.76 -29.55 32.09
CA ASN A 72 -7.00 -29.95 32.78
C ASN A 72 -6.88 -29.86 34.32
N GLY A 73 -6.24 -28.78 34.81
CA GLY A 73 -6.03 -28.51 36.23
C GLY A 73 -4.94 -29.36 36.90
N GLN A 74 -4.12 -30.08 36.13
CA GLN A 74 -2.96 -30.82 36.63
C GLN A 74 -1.67 -30.20 36.10
N ASP A 75 -0.70 -29.94 36.99
CA ASP A 75 0.64 -29.47 36.60
C ASP A 75 1.32 -30.51 35.69
N LEU A 76 1.90 -30.06 34.58
CA LEU A 76 2.72 -30.92 33.73
C LEU A 76 4.18 -30.88 34.19
N THR A 77 4.79 -32.05 34.31
CA THR A 77 6.24 -32.18 34.49
C THR A 77 6.98 -32.01 33.16
N PRO A 78 8.27 -31.64 33.15
CA PRO A 78 9.08 -31.52 31.92
C PRO A 78 9.19 -32.80 31.08
N ALA A 79 8.76 -33.97 31.59
CA ALA A 79 8.72 -35.22 30.83
C ALA A 79 7.41 -35.40 30.05
N GLN A 80 6.39 -34.57 30.30
CA GLN A 80 5.05 -34.66 29.70
C GLN A 80 4.84 -33.68 28.54
N TYR A 81 5.82 -32.81 28.28
CA TYR A 81 5.82 -31.90 27.14
C TYR A 81 7.25 -31.74 26.61
N SER A 82 7.36 -31.39 25.33
CA SER A 82 8.61 -30.90 24.74
C SER A 82 8.51 -29.39 24.58
N LEU A 83 9.59 -28.68 24.93
CA LEU A 83 9.71 -27.23 24.74
C LEU A 83 11.05 -26.93 24.08
N ASP A 84 11.00 -26.28 22.92
CA ASP A 84 12.17 -25.71 22.25
C ASP A 84 12.03 -24.19 22.11
N SER A 85 12.84 -23.57 21.25
CA SER A 85 12.84 -22.10 21.06
C SER A 85 11.63 -21.58 20.28
N GLU A 86 10.86 -22.44 19.62
CA GLU A 86 9.74 -22.07 18.74
C GLU A 86 8.43 -22.78 19.12
N GLN A 87 8.47 -23.93 19.80
CA GLN A 87 7.31 -24.79 19.99
C GLN A 87 7.20 -25.40 21.39
N LEU A 88 5.95 -25.56 21.83
CA LEU A 88 5.54 -26.39 22.96
C LEU A 88 4.66 -27.52 22.43
N VAL A 89 5.04 -28.77 22.70
CA VAL A 89 4.37 -29.97 22.17
C VAL A 89 3.93 -30.90 23.30
N ILE A 90 2.67 -31.34 23.26
CA ILE A 90 2.08 -32.36 24.14
C ILE A 90 1.55 -33.51 23.27
N THR A 91 2.22 -34.66 23.30
CA THR A 91 1.94 -35.80 22.40
C THR A 91 0.62 -36.51 22.73
N ASP A 92 0.42 -36.86 24.00
CA ASP A 92 -0.74 -37.63 24.46
C ASP A 92 -1.84 -36.74 25.07
N ALA A 93 -2.11 -35.59 24.43
CA ALA A 93 -3.16 -34.68 24.88
C ALA A 93 -4.56 -35.33 24.77
N PRO A 94 -5.48 -35.11 25.72
CA PRO A 94 -6.87 -35.55 25.60
C PRO A 94 -7.61 -34.81 24.46
N ASP A 95 -8.80 -35.29 24.10
CA ASP A 95 -9.60 -34.66 23.03
C ASP A 95 -10.19 -33.30 23.45
N GLU A 96 -10.45 -33.12 24.74
CA GLU A 96 -10.88 -31.87 25.37
C GLU A 96 -9.77 -31.38 26.31
N VAL A 97 -9.28 -30.17 26.04
CA VAL A 97 -8.10 -29.60 26.67
C VAL A 97 -8.44 -28.23 27.24
N ILE A 98 -8.18 -28.05 28.53
CA ILE A 98 -8.01 -26.75 29.18
C ILE A 98 -6.53 -26.63 29.50
N LEU A 99 -5.81 -25.84 28.69
CA LEU A 99 -4.39 -25.60 28.91
C LEU A 99 -4.20 -24.23 29.54
N GLN A 100 -3.52 -24.20 30.68
CA GLN A 100 -3.17 -22.96 31.36
C GLN A 100 -1.66 -22.78 31.36
N THR A 101 -1.18 -21.61 30.96
CA THR A 101 0.24 -21.28 30.95
C THR A 101 0.47 -19.91 31.53
N GLN A 102 1.53 -19.77 32.32
CA GLN A 102 2.06 -18.46 32.72
C GLN A 102 3.42 -18.27 32.09
N VAL A 103 3.63 -17.15 31.41
CA VAL A 103 4.91 -16.75 30.81
C VAL A 103 5.33 -15.36 31.26
N ILE A 104 6.63 -15.08 31.19
CA ILE A 104 7.18 -13.72 31.30
C ILE A 104 7.73 -13.32 29.93
N ILE A 105 7.47 -12.07 29.53
CA ILE A 105 7.99 -11.43 28.31
C ILE A 105 8.56 -10.04 28.63
N HIS A 106 9.34 -9.47 27.71
CA HIS A 106 10.10 -8.22 27.90
C HIS A 106 9.82 -7.16 26.81
N PRO A 107 8.63 -6.52 26.81
CA PRO A 107 8.25 -5.54 25.79
C PRO A 107 9.16 -4.30 25.73
N GLU A 108 9.77 -3.94 26.86
CA GLU A 108 10.63 -2.77 27.02
C GLU A 108 11.98 -2.89 26.28
N THR A 109 12.37 -4.11 25.89
CA THR A 109 13.57 -4.38 25.09
C THR A 109 13.27 -4.90 23.69
N ASN A 110 11.99 -5.03 23.32
CA ASN A 110 11.57 -5.54 22.03
C ASN A 110 11.65 -4.46 20.94
N THR A 111 12.80 -4.36 20.28
CA THR A 111 13.01 -3.40 19.18
C THR A 111 12.52 -3.90 17.82
N GLN A 112 12.02 -5.14 17.73
CA GLN A 112 11.53 -5.72 16.47
C GLN A 112 10.14 -5.20 16.10
N LEU A 113 9.40 -4.67 17.09
CA LEU A 113 8.03 -4.14 16.94
C LEU A 113 7.03 -5.21 16.47
N GLU A 114 7.16 -6.44 17.00
CA GLU A 114 6.27 -7.59 16.80
C GLU A 114 5.93 -8.23 18.15
N GLY A 115 4.71 -8.75 18.32
CA GLY A 115 4.18 -9.14 19.63
C GLY A 115 3.84 -7.91 20.47
N LEU A 116 3.99 -7.99 21.80
CA LEU A 116 3.87 -6.83 22.69
C LEU A 116 5.23 -6.11 22.78
N TYR A 117 5.24 -4.80 22.54
CA TYR A 117 6.45 -3.97 22.58
C TYR A 117 6.16 -2.56 23.10
N LYS A 118 7.23 -1.82 23.41
CA LYS A 118 7.13 -0.43 23.86
C LYS A 118 7.36 0.55 22.69
N ALA A 119 6.38 1.41 22.43
CA ALA A 119 6.39 2.48 21.43
C ALA A 119 6.42 3.85 22.13
N GLY A 120 7.60 4.44 22.30
CA GLY A 120 7.77 5.61 23.18
C GLY A 120 7.42 5.24 24.63
N ASP A 121 6.39 5.87 25.20
CA ASP A 121 5.88 5.55 26.55
C ASP A 121 4.66 4.62 26.55
N LEU A 122 4.21 4.17 25.39
CA LEU A 122 3.06 3.29 25.21
C LEU A 122 3.51 1.83 25.11
N PHE A 123 2.70 0.88 25.58
CA PHE A 123 2.83 -0.52 25.20
C PHE A 123 1.75 -0.84 24.18
N VAL A 124 2.15 -1.43 23.06
CA VAL A 124 1.26 -1.78 21.95
C VAL A 124 1.62 -3.13 21.36
N THR A 125 0.69 -3.71 20.61
CA THR A 125 0.89 -5.00 19.95
C THR A 125 0.90 -4.89 18.44
N GLN A 126 1.72 -5.72 17.78
CA GLN A 126 1.59 -6.04 16.36
C GLN A 126 1.68 -7.56 16.19
N ASN A 127 0.59 -8.19 15.75
CA ASN A 127 0.50 -9.65 15.73
C ASN A 127 0.43 -10.27 14.34
N GLU A 128 0.16 -9.46 13.30
CA GLU A 128 0.25 -9.95 11.92
C GLU A 128 1.70 -9.93 11.41
N PRO A 129 2.17 -11.00 10.75
CA PRO A 129 1.49 -12.29 10.54
C PRO A 129 1.65 -13.28 11.70
N GLU A 130 2.77 -13.24 12.41
CA GLU A 130 3.15 -14.28 13.38
C GLU A 130 3.68 -13.70 14.70
N GLY A 131 3.13 -12.57 15.14
CA GLY A 131 3.58 -11.86 16.34
C GLY A 131 2.94 -12.36 17.64
N PHE A 132 1.77 -13.01 17.59
CA PHE A 132 1.06 -13.43 18.81
C PHE A 132 1.81 -14.52 19.59
N ARG A 133 2.58 -15.38 18.90
CA ARG A 133 3.50 -16.35 19.54
C ARG A 133 4.61 -15.71 20.37
N LYS A 134 4.84 -14.39 20.28
CA LYS A 134 5.75 -13.63 21.16
C LYS A 134 5.05 -13.08 22.41
N ILE A 135 3.76 -13.39 22.61
CA ILE A 135 2.97 -12.99 23.78
C ILE A 135 2.67 -14.21 24.67
N THR A 136 2.23 -15.32 24.08
CA THR A 136 1.95 -16.57 24.78
C THR A 136 2.04 -17.77 23.84
N PHE A 137 1.98 -19.00 24.37
CA PHE A 137 1.92 -20.20 23.55
C PHE A 137 0.53 -20.35 22.91
N TYR A 138 0.47 -20.44 21.58
CA TYR A 138 -0.79 -20.51 20.84
C TYR A 138 -0.60 -21.23 19.49
N PRO A 139 -1.62 -21.90 18.91
CA PRO A 139 -1.55 -22.36 17.53
C PRO A 139 -1.68 -21.15 16.58
N ASP A 140 -0.60 -20.38 16.46
CA ASP A 140 -0.55 -19.08 15.80
C ASP A 140 -0.61 -19.18 14.27
N ARG A 141 -1.80 -19.51 13.77
CA ARG A 141 -2.17 -19.70 12.36
C ARG A 141 -3.61 -19.17 12.12
N PRO A 142 -3.90 -18.61 10.93
CA PRO A 142 -5.12 -17.81 10.74
C PRO A 142 -6.42 -18.62 10.58
N ASP A 143 -6.37 -19.93 10.36
CA ASP A 143 -7.55 -20.81 10.37
C ASP A 143 -7.95 -21.35 11.76
N VAL A 144 -7.30 -20.88 12.84
CA VAL A 144 -7.75 -21.13 14.22
C VAL A 144 -8.45 -19.89 14.77
N LEU A 145 -9.79 -19.93 14.74
CA LEU A 145 -10.66 -18.81 15.13
C LEU A 145 -11.21 -18.99 16.54
N SER A 146 -10.93 -18.03 17.43
CA SER A 146 -11.27 -18.10 18.86
C SER A 146 -12.02 -16.87 19.35
N VAL A 147 -12.82 -17.06 20.39
CA VAL A 147 -13.36 -15.95 21.22
C VAL A 147 -12.30 -15.53 22.23
N PHE A 148 -12.04 -14.23 22.36
CA PHE A 148 -11.03 -13.70 23.28
C PHE A 148 -11.69 -12.95 24.43
N THR A 149 -11.28 -13.25 25.65
CA THR A 149 -11.49 -12.41 26.83
C THR A 149 -10.11 -11.99 27.36
N THR A 150 -9.92 -10.69 27.57
CA THR A 150 -8.60 -10.13 27.89
C THR A 150 -8.72 -9.20 29.07
N ARG A 151 -8.09 -9.59 30.18
CA ARG A 151 -7.79 -8.70 31.30
C ARG A 151 -6.44 -8.04 31.04
N VAL A 152 -6.41 -6.72 31.14
CA VAL A 152 -5.19 -5.91 31.05
C VAL A 152 -5.02 -5.20 32.38
N GLU A 153 -3.83 -5.29 32.97
CA GLU A 153 -3.49 -4.68 34.24
C GLU A 153 -2.16 -3.92 34.14
N ALA A 154 -2.15 -2.67 34.60
CA ALA A 154 -0.95 -1.84 34.63
C ALA A 154 -0.95 -0.87 35.82
N ASP A 155 0.15 -0.14 35.98
CA ASP A 155 0.26 1.00 36.90
C ASP A 155 -0.69 2.14 36.48
N LYS A 156 -1.27 2.85 37.46
CA LYS A 156 -2.21 3.97 37.25
C LYS A 156 -1.64 5.14 36.46
N LYS A 157 -0.31 5.23 36.32
CA LYS A 157 0.32 6.18 35.37
C LYS A 157 -0.08 5.91 33.91
N TYR A 158 -0.64 4.73 33.61
CA TYR A 158 -1.21 4.37 32.32
C TYR A 158 -2.75 4.33 32.41
N PRO A 159 -3.44 5.48 32.36
CA PRO A 159 -4.89 5.55 32.59
C PRO A 159 -5.72 4.79 31.55
N VAL A 160 -5.17 4.49 30.36
CA VAL A 160 -5.88 3.86 29.25
C VAL A 160 -5.38 2.42 29.08
N LEU A 161 -6.29 1.46 29.25
CA LEU A 161 -6.09 0.02 29.06
C LEU A 161 -7.11 -0.52 28.06
N LEU A 162 -6.68 -0.80 26.82
CA LEU A 162 -7.54 -1.22 25.72
C LEU A 162 -7.18 -2.64 25.26
N ALA A 163 -8.20 -3.41 24.90
CA ALA A 163 -8.08 -4.65 24.14
C ALA A 163 -9.30 -4.79 23.20
N ASN A 164 -9.31 -5.81 22.33
CA ASN A 164 -10.41 -5.99 21.37
C ASN A 164 -11.79 -6.13 22.04
N GLY A 165 -12.82 -5.65 21.34
CA GLY A 165 -14.22 -5.90 21.69
C GLY A 165 -14.80 -4.89 22.67
N ASN A 166 -15.64 -5.38 23.59
CA ASN A 166 -16.42 -4.56 24.50
C ASN A 166 -15.83 -4.57 25.91
N LEU A 167 -15.80 -3.41 26.57
CA LEU A 167 -15.40 -3.28 27.96
C LEU A 167 -16.44 -3.91 28.88
N LEU A 168 -16.04 -4.92 29.66
CA LEU A 168 -16.90 -5.62 30.61
C LEU A 168 -16.78 -5.07 32.04
N GLU A 169 -15.55 -4.86 32.49
CA GLU A 169 -15.27 -4.51 33.88
C GLU A 169 -14.00 -3.66 33.98
N THR A 170 -13.97 -2.73 34.92
CA THR A 170 -12.75 -2.06 35.38
C THR A 170 -12.63 -2.17 36.89
N GLY A 171 -11.41 -2.15 37.40
CA GLY A 171 -11.20 -2.23 38.84
C GLY A 171 -9.79 -1.90 39.27
N GLU A 172 -9.56 -1.98 40.57
CA GLU A 172 -8.34 -1.57 41.25
C GLU A 172 -7.55 -2.79 41.73
N VAL A 173 -6.22 -2.74 41.65
CA VAL A 173 -5.30 -3.79 42.13
C VAL A 173 -4.30 -3.16 43.09
N GLY A 174 -4.55 -3.32 44.39
CA GLY A 174 -3.75 -2.64 45.40
C GLY A 174 -3.88 -1.11 45.32
N GLU A 175 -2.84 -0.37 45.70
CA GLU A 175 -2.90 1.11 45.76
C GLU A 175 -2.60 1.78 44.40
N ASN A 176 -1.68 1.22 43.61
CA ASN A 176 -1.07 1.90 42.45
C ASN A 176 -1.39 1.28 41.08
N ARG A 177 -2.16 0.18 41.02
CA ARG A 177 -2.47 -0.51 39.76
C ARG A 177 -3.97 -0.63 39.57
N HIS A 178 -4.39 -0.79 38.33
CA HIS A 178 -5.78 -0.97 37.95
C HIS A 178 -5.88 -1.94 36.78
N PHE A 179 -7.09 -2.41 36.47
CA PHE A 179 -7.33 -3.32 35.37
C PHE A 179 -8.59 -2.97 34.57
N ALA A 180 -8.62 -3.45 33.34
CA ALA A 180 -9.80 -3.49 32.47
C ALA A 180 -9.96 -4.90 31.88
N ILE A 181 -11.20 -5.41 31.83
CA ILE A 181 -11.54 -6.69 31.19
C ILE A 181 -12.35 -6.40 29.94
N TRP A 182 -11.88 -6.91 28.82
CA TRP A 182 -12.50 -6.78 27.51
C TRP A 182 -12.92 -8.14 26.97
N GLN A 183 -14.00 -8.18 26.20
CA GLN A 183 -14.43 -9.38 25.49
C GLN A 183 -14.85 -9.05 24.06
N ASP A 184 -14.24 -9.76 23.12
CA ASP A 184 -14.66 -9.75 21.71
C ASP A 184 -15.43 -11.03 21.41
N PRO A 185 -16.74 -10.93 21.13
CA PRO A 185 -17.58 -12.09 20.81
C PRO A 185 -17.31 -12.67 19.42
N THR A 186 -16.55 -11.97 18.57
CA THR A 186 -16.18 -12.42 17.23
C THR A 186 -15.15 -13.52 17.32
N LYS A 187 -15.40 -14.66 16.67
CA LYS A 187 -14.35 -15.67 16.46
C LYS A 187 -13.33 -15.11 15.49
N LYS A 188 -12.10 -14.90 15.96
CA LYS A 188 -11.01 -14.31 15.19
C LYS A 188 -9.71 -15.10 15.32
N PRO A 189 -8.82 -15.05 14.32
CA PRO A 189 -7.45 -15.53 14.46
C PRO A 189 -6.61 -14.66 15.40
N SER A 190 -5.50 -15.22 15.89
CA SER A 190 -4.58 -14.56 16.82
C SER A 190 -3.92 -13.30 16.26
N TYR A 191 -3.71 -13.22 14.94
CA TYR A 191 -3.10 -12.05 14.31
C TYR A 191 -3.93 -10.76 14.48
N LEU A 192 -5.24 -10.89 14.70
CA LEU A 192 -6.17 -9.79 14.94
C LEU A 192 -6.28 -9.38 16.41
N PHE A 193 -5.55 -10.04 17.31
CA PHE A 193 -5.46 -9.61 18.70
C PHE A 193 -4.78 -8.23 18.79
N ALA A 194 -5.29 -7.37 19.66
CA ALA A 194 -4.65 -6.11 20.02
C ALA A 194 -4.77 -5.80 21.51
N CYS A 195 -3.72 -5.16 22.03
CA CYS A 195 -3.67 -4.62 23.39
C CYS A 195 -2.88 -3.30 23.38
N VAL A 196 -3.40 -2.26 24.05
CA VAL A 196 -2.76 -0.95 24.18
C VAL A 196 -2.82 -0.49 25.63
N ILE A 197 -1.68 -0.07 26.17
CA ILE A 197 -1.52 0.49 27.52
C ILE A 197 -0.77 1.81 27.41
N GLY A 198 -1.33 2.89 27.96
CA GLY A 198 -0.69 4.19 27.86
C GLY A 198 -1.38 5.34 28.56
N ASP A 199 -0.73 6.51 28.53
CA ASP A 199 -1.34 7.81 28.83
C ASP A 199 -1.76 8.46 27.51
N LEU A 200 -3.05 8.30 27.17
CA LEU A 200 -3.63 8.73 25.91
C LEU A 200 -4.88 9.57 26.18
N ALA A 201 -5.01 10.62 25.41
CA ALA A 201 -6.24 11.37 25.28
C ALA A 201 -7.15 10.70 24.25
N VAL A 202 -8.42 11.12 24.17
CA VAL A 202 -9.40 10.50 23.28
C VAL A 202 -10.34 11.52 22.64
N LEU A 203 -10.46 11.46 21.32
CA LEU A 203 -11.51 12.11 20.54
C LEU A 203 -12.67 11.11 20.41
N LYS A 204 -13.85 11.49 20.90
CA LYS A 204 -15.05 10.64 20.89
C LYS A 204 -16.10 11.18 19.93
N ASP A 205 -16.75 10.26 19.24
CA ASP A 205 -17.93 10.52 18.42
C ASP A 205 -18.83 9.27 18.37
N ARG A 206 -19.89 9.30 17.54
CA ARG A 206 -20.80 8.19 17.33
C ARG A 206 -21.20 8.04 15.87
N TYR A 207 -21.58 6.82 15.49
CA TYR A 207 -22.20 6.51 14.21
C TYR A 207 -23.38 5.58 14.41
N THR A 208 -24.53 5.90 13.79
CA THR A 208 -25.68 5.01 13.77
C THR A 208 -25.69 4.23 12.47
N THR A 209 -25.58 2.90 12.56
CA THR A 209 -25.59 2.02 11.38
C THR A 209 -26.93 2.04 10.66
N SER A 210 -26.92 1.60 9.41
CA SER A 210 -28.10 1.32 8.59
C SER A 210 -29.11 0.37 9.27
N GLU A 211 -28.65 -0.47 10.19
CA GLU A 211 -29.46 -1.39 11.01
C GLU A 211 -29.95 -0.78 12.35
N GLY A 212 -29.55 0.46 12.65
CA GLY A 212 -29.94 1.20 13.86
C GLY A 212 -29.05 0.95 15.08
N ARG A 213 -27.89 0.30 14.93
CA ARG A 213 -26.90 0.15 16.02
C ARG A 213 -26.18 1.48 16.23
N ASP A 214 -26.08 1.90 17.48
CA ASP A 214 -25.37 3.12 17.87
C ASP A 214 -23.94 2.78 18.32
N VAL A 215 -22.97 3.01 17.44
CA VAL A 215 -21.55 2.65 17.60
C VAL A 215 -20.79 3.83 18.21
N ALA A 216 -20.06 3.60 19.31
CA ALA A 216 -19.11 4.57 19.83
C ALA A 216 -17.84 4.59 18.97
N LEU A 217 -17.40 5.76 18.56
CA LEU A 217 -16.15 5.95 17.82
C LEU A 217 -15.14 6.65 18.72
N GLU A 218 -13.94 6.08 18.84
CA GLU A 218 -12.91 6.59 19.76
C GLU A 218 -11.55 6.59 19.06
N ILE A 219 -10.95 7.77 18.89
CA ILE A 219 -9.58 7.91 18.39
C ILE A 219 -8.68 8.35 19.54
N TYR A 220 -7.71 7.51 19.86
CA TYR A 220 -6.72 7.73 20.92
C TYR A 220 -5.40 8.21 20.35
N ALA A 221 -4.86 9.27 20.93
CA ALA A 221 -3.55 9.81 20.63
C ALA A 221 -2.98 10.49 21.88
N ILE A 222 -1.71 10.88 21.83
CA ILE A 222 -1.17 11.77 22.85
C ILE A 222 -1.90 13.12 22.83
N GLU A 223 -2.07 13.76 23.98
CA GLU A 223 -2.92 14.96 24.17
C GLU A 223 -2.70 16.03 23.08
N LYS A 224 -1.43 16.32 22.74
CA LYS A 224 -1.08 17.36 21.75
C LYS A 224 -1.58 17.08 20.33
N ASP A 225 -1.87 15.82 19.99
CA ASP A 225 -2.22 15.38 18.64
C ASP A 225 -3.71 15.14 18.43
N ILE A 226 -4.52 15.18 19.50
CA ILE A 226 -5.99 15.05 19.42
C ILE A 226 -6.63 16.05 18.44
N PRO A 227 -6.24 17.34 18.40
CA PRO A 227 -6.80 18.28 17.42
C PRO A 227 -6.59 17.85 15.95
N LYS A 228 -5.57 17.03 15.66
CA LYS A 228 -5.24 16.55 14.30
C LYS A 228 -5.99 15.26 13.93
N CYS A 229 -6.88 14.77 14.78
CA CYS A 229 -7.62 13.51 14.56
C CYS A 229 -9.00 13.72 13.93
N HIS A 230 -9.45 14.97 13.72
CA HIS A 230 -10.79 15.25 13.21
C HIS A 230 -11.02 14.72 11.78
N ILE A 231 -10.04 14.86 10.90
CA ILE A 231 -10.13 14.33 9.53
C ILE A 231 -10.25 12.80 9.54
N ALA A 232 -9.49 12.10 10.41
CA ALA A 232 -9.59 10.66 10.56
C ALA A 232 -10.97 10.21 11.11
N MET A 233 -11.56 10.96 12.04
CA MET A 233 -12.90 10.68 12.55
C MET A 233 -13.98 10.80 11.45
N GLU A 234 -13.90 11.84 10.62
CA GLU A 234 -14.84 11.99 9.49
C GLU A 234 -14.61 10.90 8.43
N ALA A 235 -13.35 10.57 8.13
CA ALA A 235 -13.00 9.46 7.24
C ALA A 235 -13.60 8.13 7.72
N LEU A 236 -13.54 7.85 9.03
CA LEU A 236 -14.12 6.64 9.61
C LEU A 236 -15.64 6.59 9.38
N LYS A 237 -16.37 7.69 9.64
CA LYS A 237 -17.82 7.75 9.40
C LYS A 237 -18.17 7.63 7.92
N HIS A 238 -17.38 8.23 7.03
CA HIS A 238 -17.55 8.09 5.59
C HIS A 238 -17.33 6.65 5.14
N SER A 239 -16.30 5.98 5.67
CA SER A 239 -16.01 4.58 5.40
C SER A 239 -17.16 3.68 5.85
N MET A 240 -17.68 3.90 7.06
CA MET A 240 -18.86 3.19 7.58
C MET A 240 -20.07 3.33 6.66
N ARG A 241 -20.38 4.56 6.24
CA ARG A 241 -21.51 4.81 5.34
C ARG A 241 -21.31 4.18 3.97
N TRP A 242 -20.13 4.37 3.39
CA TRP A 242 -19.83 3.89 2.04
C TRP A 242 -19.93 2.36 1.98
N ASP A 243 -19.49 1.66 3.03
CA ASP A 243 -19.57 0.20 3.09
C ASP A 243 -21.02 -0.31 3.23
N GLU A 244 -21.87 0.43 3.93
CA GLU A 244 -23.31 0.17 3.99
C GLU A 244 -23.98 0.39 2.63
N GLU A 245 -23.61 1.45 1.90
CA GLU A 245 -24.23 1.80 0.62
C GLU A 245 -23.77 0.88 -0.53
N HIS A 246 -22.48 0.51 -0.57
CA HIS A 246 -21.88 -0.25 -1.67
C HIS A 246 -21.80 -1.75 -1.38
N TYR A 247 -21.52 -2.10 -0.12
CA TYR A 247 -21.35 -3.47 0.33
C TYR A 247 -22.49 -4.00 1.21
N GLY A 248 -23.44 -3.15 1.62
CA GLY A 248 -24.53 -3.54 2.53
C GLY A 248 -23.99 -4.06 3.86
N ARG A 249 -22.80 -3.61 4.26
CA ARG A 249 -22.01 -4.14 5.37
C ARG A 249 -21.97 -3.10 6.49
N ALA A 250 -22.83 -3.28 7.49
CA ALA A 250 -22.79 -2.48 8.71
C ALA A 250 -21.67 -2.96 9.67
N TYR A 251 -21.23 -2.09 10.56
CA TYR A 251 -20.32 -2.46 11.64
C TYR A 251 -21.00 -3.36 12.69
N ASP A 252 -20.25 -4.28 13.29
CA ASP A 252 -20.79 -5.43 14.03
C ASP A 252 -20.45 -5.46 15.54
N LEU A 253 -19.73 -4.45 16.05
CA LEU A 253 -19.45 -4.25 17.48
C LEU A 253 -20.04 -2.92 18.00
N ASP A 254 -19.95 -2.70 19.31
CA ASP A 254 -20.53 -1.52 19.96
C ASP A 254 -19.56 -0.33 20.00
N ASN A 255 -18.24 -0.59 19.93
CA ASN A 255 -17.19 0.42 19.93
C ASN A 255 -16.22 0.16 18.78
N TYR A 256 -15.78 1.22 18.11
CA TYR A 256 -14.69 1.21 17.14
C TYR A 256 -13.57 2.11 17.67
N MET A 257 -12.43 1.52 18.02
CA MET A 257 -11.29 2.24 18.58
C MET A 257 -10.14 2.30 17.57
N ILE A 258 -9.50 3.47 17.47
CA ILE A 258 -8.27 3.70 16.70
C ILE A 258 -7.21 4.24 17.66
N VAL A 259 -5.99 3.72 17.60
CA VAL A 259 -4.85 4.24 18.37
C VAL A 259 -3.74 4.70 17.43
N ALA A 260 -3.35 5.96 17.51
CA ALA A 260 -2.25 6.52 16.74
C ALA A 260 -0.92 6.39 17.48
N VAL A 261 0.07 5.72 16.86
CA VAL A 261 1.41 5.48 17.43
C VAL A 261 2.52 5.85 16.44
N SER A 262 3.63 6.39 16.94
CA SER A 262 4.75 6.86 16.09
C SER A 262 5.69 5.74 15.66
N GLN A 263 5.91 4.73 16.52
CA GLN A 263 6.79 3.58 16.27
C GLN A 263 6.00 2.35 15.82
N PHE A 264 5.71 2.31 14.52
CA PHE A 264 4.97 1.23 13.87
C PHE A 264 5.62 0.88 12.52
N ASN A 265 5.94 -0.40 12.30
CA ASN A 265 6.62 -0.86 11.08
C ASN A 265 5.73 -0.78 9.84
N MET A 266 4.42 -1.02 10.02
CA MET A 266 3.40 -0.99 8.98
C MET A 266 2.70 0.37 8.92
N GLY A 267 1.75 0.52 7.99
CA GLY A 267 0.93 1.73 7.89
C GLY A 267 -0.13 1.79 8.99
N ALA A 268 -0.94 0.75 9.07
CA ALA A 268 -1.94 0.50 10.09
C ALA A 268 -2.21 -1.01 10.18
N MET A 269 -3.13 -1.41 11.06
CA MET A 269 -3.48 -2.80 11.31
C MET A 269 -4.95 -2.93 11.70
N GLU A 270 -5.63 -3.93 11.13
CA GLU A 270 -7.08 -4.09 11.18
C GLU A 270 -7.62 -4.78 12.44
N ASN A 271 -6.89 -4.73 13.56
CA ASN A 271 -7.22 -5.53 14.74
C ASN A 271 -8.69 -5.29 15.15
N LYS A 272 -9.43 -6.38 15.38
CA LYS A 272 -10.90 -6.33 15.49
C LYS A 272 -11.37 -5.34 16.58
N GLY A 273 -11.96 -4.22 16.14
CA GLY A 273 -12.49 -3.16 17.01
C GLY A 273 -11.46 -2.30 17.75
N LEU A 274 -10.15 -2.51 17.53
CA LEU A 274 -9.06 -1.75 18.13
C LEU A 274 -7.90 -1.62 17.14
N ASN A 275 -8.11 -0.87 16.07
CA ASN A 275 -7.10 -0.70 15.04
C ASN A 275 -5.92 0.14 15.57
N ILE A 276 -4.71 -0.24 15.21
CA ILE A 276 -3.48 0.48 15.58
C ILE A 276 -2.86 1.06 14.31
N PHE A 277 -2.62 2.37 14.32
CA PHE A 277 -2.16 3.11 13.16
C PHE A 277 -0.84 3.80 13.42
N ASN A 278 0.02 3.87 12.40
CA ASN A 278 1.10 4.85 12.39
C ASN A 278 0.50 6.27 12.42
N THR A 279 1.09 7.21 13.17
CA THR A 279 0.62 8.61 13.22
C THR A 279 0.50 9.25 11.84
N SER A 280 1.34 8.87 10.87
CA SER A 280 1.26 9.33 9.47
C SER A 280 -0.01 8.91 8.71
N CYS A 281 -0.82 8.01 9.29
CA CYS A 281 -2.06 7.49 8.74
C CYS A 281 -3.31 7.93 9.52
N VAL A 282 -3.16 8.81 10.53
CA VAL A 282 -4.28 9.33 11.34
C VAL A 282 -4.20 10.84 11.52
N LEU A 283 -3.00 11.37 11.82
CA LEU A 283 -2.84 12.78 12.13
C LEU A 283 -2.86 13.60 10.84
N ALA A 284 -3.87 14.45 10.71
CA ALA A 284 -4.06 15.31 9.55
C ALA A 284 -4.64 16.66 9.95
N ASP A 285 -3.96 17.71 9.49
CA ASP A 285 -4.40 19.10 9.58
C ASP A 285 -3.80 19.86 8.40
N GLU A 286 -4.56 20.78 7.80
CA GLU A 286 -4.13 21.47 6.57
C GLU A 286 -2.82 22.26 6.76
N GLU A 287 -2.57 22.80 7.95
CA GLU A 287 -1.36 23.59 8.23
C GLU A 287 -0.11 22.70 8.30
N TYR A 288 -0.26 21.43 8.68
CA TYR A 288 0.85 20.52 8.99
C TYR A 288 1.01 19.36 7.99
N THR A 289 -0.06 19.04 7.26
CA THR A 289 -0.19 17.82 6.44
C THR A 289 -0.56 18.19 5.01
N THR A 290 0.15 17.61 4.04
CA THR A 290 -0.13 17.85 2.61
C THR A 290 -1.46 17.22 2.18
N ASP A 291 -2.03 17.71 1.11
CA ASP A 291 -3.29 17.18 0.55
C ASP A 291 -3.17 15.69 0.21
N ALA A 292 -2.05 15.27 -0.37
CA ALA A 292 -1.78 13.86 -0.66
C ALA A 292 -1.72 13.01 0.62
N ALA A 293 -1.14 13.55 1.70
CA ALA A 293 -1.11 12.86 2.98
C ALA A 293 -2.50 12.85 3.66
N ILE A 294 -3.30 13.90 3.51
CA ILE A 294 -4.71 13.94 3.96
C ILE A 294 -5.53 12.87 3.22
N MET A 295 -5.36 12.74 1.90
CA MET A 295 -6.01 11.67 1.11
C MET A 295 -5.54 10.29 1.55
N ARG A 296 -4.24 10.11 1.82
CA ARG A 296 -3.71 8.87 2.39
C ARG A 296 -4.33 8.52 3.74
N VAL A 297 -4.51 9.50 4.65
CA VAL A 297 -5.20 9.26 5.93
C VAL A 297 -6.62 8.76 5.68
N GLN A 298 -7.37 9.40 4.78
CA GLN A 298 -8.75 8.98 4.47
C GLN A 298 -8.81 7.57 3.87
N SER A 299 -7.92 7.27 2.92
CA SER A 299 -7.82 5.96 2.28
C SER A 299 -7.42 4.86 3.26
N VAL A 300 -6.43 5.07 4.12
CA VAL A 300 -5.97 4.05 5.07
C VAL A 300 -7.02 3.83 6.16
N ILE A 301 -7.68 4.88 6.67
CA ILE A 301 -8.81 4.70 7.61
C ILE A 301 -9.91 3.83 6.98
N ALA A 302 -10.23 4.05 5.70
CA ALA A 302 -11.19 3.25 4.97
C ALA A 302 -10.73 1.79 4.78
N HIS A 303 -9.49 1.58 4.35
CA HIS A 303 -8.86 0.26 4.20
C HIS A 303 -9.02 -0.58 5.48
N GLU A 304 -8.58 -0.05 6.60
CA GLU A 304 -8.63 -0.74 7.89
C GLU A 304 -10.05 -0.99 8.38
N TYR A 305 -10.98 -0.09 8.07
CA TYR A 305 -12.40 -0.29 8.34
C TYR A 305 -13.00 -1.42 7.48
N PHE A 306 -12.68 -1.46 6.19
CA PHE A 306 -13.20 -2.46 5.25
C PHE A 306 -12.75 -3.88 5.58
N HIS A 307 -11.55 -4.04 6.14
CA HIS A 307 -11.07 -5.30 6.68
C HIS A 307 -11.98 -5.89 7.77
N ASN A 308 -12.82 -5.09 8.43
CA ASN A 308 -13.83 -5.60 9.37
C ASN A 308 -14.67 -6.73 8.77
N TRP A 309 -14.92 -6.68 7.45
CA TRP A 309 -15.59 -7.73 6.69
C TRP A 309 -14.62 -8.57 5.85
N THR A 310 -13.72 -7.97 5.08
CA THR A 310 -12.77 -8.67 4.18
C THR A 310 -11.39 -8.81 4.82
N GLY A 311 -11.29 -9.63 5.86
CA GLY A 311 -10.08 -9.83 6.64
C GLY A 311 -10.42 -10.37 8.03
N ASN A 312 -11.44 -9.79 8.67
CA ASN A 312 -11.81 -10.12 10.05
C ASN A 312 -12.97 -11.11 10.14
N ARG A 313 -14.16 -10.73 9.65
CA ARG A 313 -15.32 -11.63 9.64
C ARG A 313 -15.14 -12.80 8.68
N ILE A 314 -14.47 -12.56 7.56
CA ILE A 314 -14.01 -13.60 6.64
C ILE A 314 -12.51 -13.42 6.50
N THR A 315 -11.74 -14.37 7.01
CA THR A 315 -10.28 -14.27 7.08
C THR A 315 -9.59 -15.26 6.14
N CYS A 316 -8.25 -15.24 6.11
CA CYS A 316 -7.42 -16.12 5.30
C CYS A 316 -7.26 -17.49 5.95
N ARG A 317 -7.43 -18.60 5.20
CA ARG A 317 -7.16 -19.96 5.70
C ARG A 317 -5.70 -20.17 6.10
N ASP A 318 -4.80 -19.59 5.33
CA ASP A 318 -3.36 -19.63 5.51
C ASP A 318 -2.75 -18.39 4.88
N TRP A 319 -1.49 -18.11 5.20
CA TRP A 319 -0.81 -16.90 4.74
C TRP A 319 -0.59 -16.82 3.23
N PHE A 320 -0.68 -17.93 2.49
CA PHE A 320 -0.66 -17.88 1.03
C PHE A 320 -1.91 -17.22 0.47
N GLN A 321 -3.02 -17.20 1.22
CA GLN A 321 -4.25 -16.51 0.83
C GLN A 321 -4.22 -15.00 1.15
N LEU A 322 -3.08 -14.42 1.54
CA LEU A 322 -2.98 -12.99 1.88
C LEU A 322 -3.54 -12.07 0.77
N CYS A 323 -3.30 -12.41 -0.49
CA CYS A 323 -3.83 -11.68 -1.65
C CYS A 323 -5.37 -11.64 -1.72
N LEU A 324 -6.08 -12.53 -1.00
CA LEU A 324 -7.52 -12.47 -0.87
C LEU A 324 -7.95 -11.28 -0.02
N LYS A 325 -7.46 -11.19 1.25
CA LYS A 325 -7.86 -10.09 2.12
C LYS A 325 -7.31 -8.77 1.58
N GLU A 326 -6.03 -8.75 1.22
CA GLU A 326 -5.35 -7.52 0.83
C GLU A 326 -5.81 -7.03 -0.53
N GLY A 327 -5.78 -7.90 -1.54
CA GLY A 327 -6.21 -7.51 -2.88
C GLY A 327 -7.68 -7.06 -2.90
N LEU A 328 -8.56 -7.68 -2.11
CA LEU A 328 -9.96 -7.26 -2.05
C LEU A 328 -10.14 -5.95 -1.27
N THR A 329 -9.43 -5.77 -0.15
CA THR A 329 -9.54 -4.54 0.65
C THR A 329 -8.91 -3.35 -0.04
N VAL A 330 -7.75 -3.51 -0.69
CA VAL A 330 -7.15 -2.46 -1.54
C VAL A 330 -8.10 -2.06 -2.67
N PHE A 331 -8.73 -3.02 -3.34
CA PHE A 331 -9.75 -2.69 -4.34
C PHE A 331 -10.92 -1.87 -3.76
N ARG A 332 -11.34 -2.16 -2.52
CA ARG A 332 -12.41 -1.43 -1.83
C ARG A 332 -11.98 -0.02 -1.43
N ASP A 333 -10.77 0.17 -0.90
CA ASP A 333 -10.26 1.51 -0.54
C ASP A 333 -10.02 2.40 -1.76
N GLN A 334 -9.55 1.83 -2.88
CA GLN A 334 -9.38 2.57 -4.12
C GLN A 334 -10.76 2.98 -4.67
N SER A 335 -11.75 2.07 -4.61
CA SER A 335 -13.12 2.38 -5.02
C SER A 335 -13.77 3.45 -4.14
N PHE A 336 -13.53 3.41 -2.82
CA PHE A 336 -13.97 4.47 -1.90
C PHE A 336 -13.32 5.81 -2.26
N SER A 337 -12.02 5.80 -2.52
CA SER A 337 -11.28 7.00 -2.89
C SER A 337 -11.72 7.55 -4.25
N GLU A 338 -12.08 6.70 -5.22
CA GLU A 338 -12.68 7.10 -6.50
C GLU A 338 -13.99 7.88 -6.33
N ASP A 339 -14.82 7.53 -5.34
CA ASP A 339 -16.08 8.22 -5.05
C ASP A 339 -15.88 9.50 -4.20
N LEU A 340 -14.78 9.56 -3.43
CA LEU A 340 -14.43 10.68 -2.56
C LEU A 340 -13.75 11.83 -3.33
N GLN A 341 -13.01 11.51 -4.40
CA GLN A 341 -12.25 12.49 -5.20
C GLN A 341 -12.41 12.28 -6.72
N SER A 342 -11.48 12.79 -7.54
CA SER A 342 -11.52 12.56 -9.00
C SER A 342 -11.17 11.10 -9.30
N ALA A 343 -12.16 10.32 -9.76
CA ALA A 343 -11.98 8.92 -10.12
C ALA A 343 -10.86 8.71 -11.17
N ALA A 344 -10.68 9.65 -12.10
CA ALA A 344 -9.59 9.60 -13.07
C ALA A 344 -8.23 9.71 -12.38
N VAL A 345 -8.09 10.62 -11.42
CA VAL A 345 -6.83 10.88 -10.71
C VAL A 345 -6.51 9.75 -9.74
N GLN A 346 -7.50 9.25 -9.00
CA GLN A 346 -7.32 8.05 -8.18
C GLN A 346 -6.79 6.90 -9.04
N ARG A 347 -7.40 6.67 -10.21
CA ARG A 347 -6.95 5.60 -11.09
C ARG A 347 -5.55 5.83 -11.66
N ILE A 348 -5.19 7.07 -11.97
CA ILE A 348 -3.82 7.45 -12.38
C ILE A 348 -2.83 7.08 -11.28
N ASP A 349 -3.13 7.42 -10.02
CA ASP A 349 -2.23 7.17 -8.90
C ASP A 349 -2.06 5.68 -8.62
N ASP A 350 -3.14 4.89 -8.63
CA ASP A 350 -3.08 3.43 -8.46
C ASP A 350 -2.20 2.78 -9.54
N VAL A 351 -2.41 3.15 -10.81
CA VAL A 351 -1.66 2.57 -11.94
C VAL A 351 -0.21 3.05 -11.94
N ALA A 352 0.05 4.29 -11.52
CA ALA A 352 1.41 4.80 -11.39
C ALA A 352 2.20 3.97 -10.36
N VAL A 353 1.62 3.67 -9.20
CA VAL A 353 2.23 2.80 -8.18
C VAL A 353 2.49 1.40 -8.74
N LEU A 354 1.52 0.81 -9.43
CA LEU A 354 1.66 -0.51 -10.04
C LEU A 354 2.81 -0.55 -11.05
N LYS A 355 2.89 0.43 -11.96
CA LYS A 355 3.94 0.45 -12.98
C LYS A 355 5.32 0.78 -12.42
N SER A 356 5.43 1.60 -11.37
CA SER A 356 6.73 1.98 -10.79
C SER A 356 7.29 0.95 -9.83
N HIS A 357 6.44 0.14 -9.19
CA HIS A 357 6.86 -0.84 -8.17
C HIS A 357 6.54 -2.28 -8.58
N GLN A 358 5.27 -2.58 -8.85
CA GLN A 358 4.80 -3.95 -9.08
C GLN A 358 5.36 -4.55 -10.37
N PHE A 359 5.33 -3.83 -11.49
CA PHE A 359 5.85 -4.32 -12.77
C PHE A 359 7.35 -4.66 -12.70
N PRO A 360 8.21 -3.79 -12.12
CA PRO A 360 9.61 -4.15 -11.85
C PRO A 360 9.79 -5.35 -10.93
N GLU A 361 8.97 -5.50 -9.89
CA GLU A 361 9.00 -6.65 -8.98
C GLU A 361 8.70 -7.96 -9.73
N ASP A 362 7.64 -7.96 -10.55
CA ASP A 362 7.20 -9.09 -11.37
C ASP A 362 8.22 -9.48 -12.46
N ALA A 363 9.03 -8.54 -12.92
CA ALA A 363 10.10 -8.75 -13.90
C ALA A 363 11.47 -9.10 -13.26
N GLY A 364 11.60 -8.88 -11.96
CA GLY A 364 12.86 -8.99 -11.21
C GLY A 364 13.06 -10.35 -10.53
N PRO A 365 14.15 -10.49 -9.75
CA PRO A 365 14.45 -11.74 -9.03
C PRO A 365 13.46 -12.08 -7.91
N LEU A 366 12.72 -11.08 -7.43
CA LEU A 366 11.70 -11.20 -6.40
C LEU A 366 10.32 -11.58 -6.97
N SER A 367 10.22 -11.85 -8.27
CA SER A 367 8.97 -12.22 -8.93
C SER A 367 8.32 -13.46 -8.30
N HIS A 368 7.04 -13.32 -7.96
CA HIS A 368 6.20 -14.36 -7.40
C HIS A 368 4.73 -14.14 -7.82
N PRO A 369 3.89 -15.19 -7.87
CA PRO A 369 2.45 -15.00 -8.08
C PRO A 369 1.79 -14.26 -6.90
N PRO A 370 0.62 -13.62 -7.08
CA PRO A 370 -0.14 -13.03 -5.97
C PRO A 370 -0.45 -14.03 -4.86
N ARG A 371 -0.73 -15.30 -5.22
CA ARG A 371 -0.74 -16.42 -4.29
C ARG A 371 0.56 -17.21 -4.43
N PRO A 372 1.58 -16.97 -3.57
CA PRO A 372 2.82 -17.75 -3.60
C PRO A 372 2.55 -19.24 -3.37
N ASP A 373 3.41 -20.11 -3.91
CA ASP A 373 3.38 -21.55 -3.67
C ASP A 373 4.32 -21.99 -2.54
N HIS A 374 5.27 -21.13 -2.17
CA HIS A 374 6.19 -21.32 -1.05
C HIS A 374 6.77 -19.99 -0.52
N PHE A 375 7.23 -19.99 0.73
CA PHE A 375 7.98 -18.88 1.33
C PHE A 375 8.97 -19.37 2.40
N VAL A 376 9.95 -18.53 2.75
CA VAL A 376 10.82 -18.71 3.92
C VAL A 376 10.37 -17.79 5.07
N GLU A 377 10.19 -16.49 4.78
CA GLU A 377 9.70 -15.49 5.70
C GLU A 377 8.45 -14.81 5.12
N ILE A 378 7.32 -14.92 5.83
CA ILE A 378 6.04 -14.39 5.35
C ILE A 378 6.01 -12.85 5.34
N ASN A 379 6.78 -12.20 6.24
CA ASN A 379 6.91 -10.75 6.26
C ASN A 379 7.42 -10.17 4.93
N ASN A 380 8.13 -10.96 4.13
CA ASN A 380 8.63 -10.56 2.80
C ASN A 380 7.54 -10.57 1.71
N PHE A 381 6.34 -11.09 1.96
CA PHE A 381 5.23 -11.17 1.00
C PHE A 381 4.19 -10.05 1.15
N TYR A 382 4.48 -9.04 1.98
CA TYR A 382 3.75 -7.76 1.99
C TYR A 382 4.25 -6.89 0.83
N THR A 383 3.97 -7.32 -0.39
CA THR A 383 4.52 -6.77 -1.64
C THR A 383 3.45 -6.13 -2.51
N ALA A 384 3.88 -5.30 -3.47
CA ALA A 384 2.98 -4.70 -4.44
C ALA A 384 2.26 -5.77 -5.28
N THR A 385 2.85 -6.96 -5.45
CA THR A 385 2.20 -8.07 -6.16
C THR A 385 1.04 -8.69 -5.37
N VAL A 386 1.12 -8.76 -4.04
CA VAL A 386 0.02 -9.27 -3.20
C VAL A 386 -1.10 -8.24 -3.07
N TYR A 387 -0.74 -6.97 -2.86
CA TYR A 387 -1.66 -5.86 -2.61
C TYR A 387 -2.24 -5.31 -3.93
N GLU A 388 -1.40 -4.62 -4.70
CA GLU A 388 -1.83 -3.85 -5.88
C GLU A 388 -2.26 -4.75 -7.04
N LYS A 389 -1.44 -5.74 -7.42
CA LYS A 389 -1.87 -6.70 -8.46
C LYS A 389 -3.05 -7.56 -7.99
N GLY A 390 -3.15 -7.84 -6.69
CA GLY A 390 -4.34 -8.46 -6.09
C GLY A 390 -5.60 -7.60 -6.29
N ALA A 391 -5.50 -6.29 -6.09
CA ALA A 391 -6.58 -5.34 -6.34
C ALA A 391 -6.97 -5.27 -7.82
N GLU A 392 -5.98 -5.28 -8.72
CA GLU A 392 -6.22 -5.31 -10.16
C GLU A 392 -6.98 -6.57 -10.62
N ILE A 393 -6.78 -7.73 -9.97
CA ILE A 393 -7.57 -8.93 -10.25
C ILE A 393 -9.04 -8.74 -9.86
N ASN A 394 -9.30 -8.15 -8.68
CA ASN A 394 -10.66 -7.81 -8.27
C ASN A 394 -11.29 -6.75 -9.20
N ARG A 395 -10.51 -5.76 -9.62
CA ARG A 395 -10.94 -4.71 -10.55
C ARG A 395 -11.25 -5.26 -11.94
N MET A 396 -10.47 -6.22 -12.44
CA MET A 396 -10.75 -6.93 -13.70
C MET A 396 -12.10 -7.65 -13.63
N MET A 397 -12.35 -8.39 -12.55
CA MET A 397 -13.63 -9.09 -12.34
C MET A 397 -14.79 -8.08 -12.22
N SER A 398 -14.61 -6.99 -11.48
CA SER A 398 -15.61 -5.91 -11.36
C SER A 398 -15.89 -5.22 -12.70
N THR A 399 -14.86 -4.94 -13.49
CA THR A 399 -14.96 -4.33 -14.83
C THR A 399 -15.75 -5.21 -15.79
N LEU A 400 -15.49 -6.52 -15.77
CA LEU A 400 -16.21 -7.49 -16.61
C LEU A 400 -17.68 -7.62 -16.20
N LEU A 401 -17.95 -7.73 -14.89
CA LEU A 401 -19.29 -7.95 -14.36
C LEU A 401 -20.18 -6.69 -14.41
N GLY A 402 -19.58 -5.51 -14.26
CA GLY A 402 -20.28 -4.27 -13.94
C GLY A 402 -20.81 -4.23 -12.50
N LYS A 403 -21.21 -3.04 -12.06
CA LYS A 403 -21.57 -2.78 -10.64
C LYS A 403 -22.65 -3.73 -10.09
N GLU A 404 -23.71 -3.99 -10.85
CA GLU A 404 -24.86 -4.79 -10.38
C GLU A 404 -24.50 -6.27 -10.16
N LYS A 405 -23.85 -6.90 -11.13
CA LYS A 405 -23.48 -8.33 -11.01
C LYS A 405 -22.33 -8.54 -10.03
N PHE A 406 -21.39 -7.59 -9.96
CA PHE A 406 -20.34 -7.63 -8.94
C PHE A 406 -20.93 -7.57 -7.54
N ARG A 407 -21.90 -6.67 -7.32
CA ARG A 407 -22.67 -6.57 -6.07
C ARG A 407 -23.34 -7.89 -5.68
N GLN A 408 -24.03 -8.54 -6.61
CA GLN A 408 -24.66 -9.85 -6.36
C GLN A 408 -23.63 -10.93 -6.01
N GLY A 409 -22.45 -10.90 -6.65
CA GLY A 409 -21.33 -11.78 -6.34
C GLY A 409 -20.79 -11.59 -4.92
N THR A 410 -20.59 -10.35 -4.49
CA THR A 410 -20.07 -10.05 -3.15
C THR A 410 -21.10 -10.34 -2.05
N ASP A 411 -22.38 -10.11 -2.30
CA ASP A 411 -23.46 -10.53 -1.39
C ASP A 411 -23.45 -12.05 -1.16
N GLU A 412 -23.24 -12.84 -2.21
CA GLU A 412 -23.15 -14.29 -2.10
C GLU A 412 -21.90 -14.74 -1.33
N TYR A 413 -20.77 -14.03 -1.48
CA TYR A 413 -19.56 -14.28 -0.70
C TYR A 413 -19.80 -14.08 0.80
N PHE A 414 -20.34 -12.91 1.18
CA PHE A 414 -20.66 -12.64 2.59
C PHE A 414 -21.65 -13.64 3.16
N ARG A 415 -22.68 -14.02 2.39
CA ARG A 415 -23.68 -14.99 2.84
C ARG A 415 -23.10 -16.39 3.10
N ARG A 416 -22.09 -16.82 2.34
CA ARG A 416 -21.49 -18.16 2.45
C ARG A 416 -20.43 -18.29 3.53
N HIS A 417 -19.61 -17.26 3.69
CA HIS A 417 -18.29 -17.39 4.30
C HIS A 417 -18.10 -16.58 5.59
N ASP A 418 -19.10 -15.82 6.00
CA ASP A 418 -19.10 -15.12 7.28
C ASP A 418 -18.74 -16.06 8.47
N GLY A 419 -17.73 -15.67 9.25
CA GLY A 419 -17.21 -16.43 10.39
C GLY A 419 -16.23 -17.56 10.01
N GLN A 420 -15.66 -17.53 8.80
CA GLN A 420 -14.76 -18.58 8.29
C GLN A 420 -13.40 -18.03 7.85
N ALA A 421 -12.42 -18.92 7.83
CA ALA A 421 -11.13 -18.71 7.16
C ALA A 421 -11.16 -19.42 5.79
N VAL A 422 -10.96 -18.67 4.70
CA VAL A 422 -11.28 -19.12 3.33
C VAL A 422 -10.12 -18.94 2.34
N THR A 423 -10.34 -19.35 1.09
CA THR A 423 -9.36 -19.34 -0.01
C THR A 423 -9.79 -18.46 -1.18
N VAL A 424 -8.87 -18.16 -2.10
CA VAL A 424 -9.20 -17.47 -3.37
C VAL A 424 -10.19 -18.28 -4.23
N GLU A 425 -10.19 -19.60 -4.15
CA GLU A 425 -11.19 -20.45 -4.81
C GLU A 425 -12.60 -20.19 -4.28
N ASP A 426 -12.75 -20.03 -2.96
CA ASP A 426 -14.04 -19.73 -2.33
C ASP A 426 -14.58 -18.38 -2.79
N TRP A 427 -13.72 -17.36 -2.88
CA TRP A 427 -14.04 -16.04 -3.42
C TRP A 427 -14.54 -16.10 -4.85
N VAL A 428 -13.76 -16.69 -5.76
CA VAL A 428 -14.12 -16.79 -7.18
C VAL A 428 -15.39 -17.62 -7.38
N ALA A 429 -15.58 -18.69 -6.61
CA ALA A 429 -16.77 -19.53 -6.68
C ALA A 429 -18.03 -18.80 -6.17
N ALA A 430 -17.91 -17.98 -5.13
CA ALA A 430 -19.02 -17.16 -4.63
C ALA A 430 -19.40 -16.06 -5.63
N LEU A 431 -18.41 -15.33 -6.16
CA LEU A 431 -18.64 -14.31 -7.19
C LEU A 431 -19.30 -14.89 -8.42
N SER A 432 -18.82 -16.05 -8.90
CA SER A 432 -19.40 -16.70 -10.08
C SER A 432 -20.86 -17.10 -9.85
N ALA A 433 -21.16 -17.63 -8.67
CA ALA A 433 -22.51 -18.05 -8.33
C ALA A 433 -23.48 -16.87 -8.15
N GLY A 434 -23.04 -15.78 -7.52
CA GLY A 434 -23.88 -14.60 -7.32
C GLY A 434 -24.10 -13.79 -8.61
N SER A 435 -23.06 -13.65 -9.43
CA SER A 435 -23.11 -12.87 -10.68
C SER A 435 -23.72 -13.61 -11.88
N GLY A 436 -23.73 -14.96 -11.83
CA GLY A 436 -24.13 -15.82 -12.95
C GLY A 436 -23.12 -15.88 -14.10
N VAL A 437 -21.87 -15.43 -13.89
CA VAL A 437 -20.78 -15.45 -14.87
C VAL A 437 -19.66 -16.34 -14.33
N ASP A 438 -19.16 -17.28 -15.13
CA ASP A 438 -18.04 -18.14 -14.71
C ASP A 438 -16.72 -17.35 -14.72
N LEU A 439 -16.13 -17.18 -13.53
CA LEU A 439 -14.85 -16.48 -13.35
C LEU A 439 -13.70 -17.45 -13.04
N SER A 440 -13.91 -18.77 -13.13
CA SER A 440 -12.91 -19.78 -12.76
C SER A 440 -11.57 -19.59 -13.50
N ALA A 441 -11.59 -19.08 -14.73
CA ALA A 441 -10.39 -18.77 -15.51
C ALA A 441 -9.49 -17.71 -14.83
N PHE A 442 -10.05 -16.80 -14.02
CA PHE A 442 -9.29 -15.78 -13.28
C PHE A 442 -8.39 -16.37 -12.20
N LEU A 443 -8.61 -17.61 -11.75
CA LEU A 443 -7.68 -18.30 -10.85
C LEU A 443 -6.26 -18.40 -11.42
N THR A 444 -6.11 -18.34 -12.75
CA THR A 444 -4.78 -18.31 -13.38
C THR A 444 -3.97 -17.08 -12.95
N TRP A 445 -4.62 -15.92 -12.80
CA TRP A 445 -3.96 -14.69 -12.35
C TRP A 445 -3.38 -14.77 -10.94
N TYR A 446 -4.02 -15.53 -10.05
CA TYR A 446 -3.52 -15.74 -8.69
C TYR A 446 -2.31 -16.68 -8.64
N ASN A 447 -2.14 -17.58 -9.62
CA ASN A 447 -1.25 -18.73 -9.51
C ASN A 447 0.01 -18.67 -10.38
N GLN A 448 0.20 -17.60 -11.17
CA GLN A 448 1.43 -17.42 -11.95
C GLN A 448 1.94 -15.97 -11.88
N PRO A 449 3.27 -15.77 -11.86
CA PRO A 449 3.84 -14.43 -11.84
C PRO A 449 3.88 -13.80 -13.24
N GLY A 450 4.36 -12.57 -13.28
CA GLY A 450 4.73 -11.87 -14.49
C GLY A 450 3.62 -11.00 -15.04
N THR A 451 4.06 -10.04 -15.85
CA THR A 451 3.19 -9.06 -16.52
C THR A 451 2.96 -9.48 -17.97
N PRO A 452 1.71 -9.81 -18.37
CA PRO A 452 1.43 -10.15 -19.76
C PRO A 452 1.72 -8.97 -20.70
N LYS A 453 2.18 -9.30 -21.90
CA LYS A 453 2.24 -8.38 -23.04
C LYS A 453 0.97 -8.59 -23.86
N LEU A 454 0.19 -7.51 -24.04
CA LEU A 454 -0.99 -7.49 -24.91
C LEU A 454 -0.64 -6.70 -26.18
N GLU A 455 -0.55 -7.40 -27.30
CA GLU A 455 -0.34 -6.80 -28.62
C GLU A 455 -1.68 -6.62 -29.31
N ALA A 456 -1.93 -5.45 -29.87
CA ALA A 456 -3.15 -5.15 -30.61
C ALA A 456 -2.81 -4.47 -31.95
N LYS A 457 -3.67 -4.66 -32.96
CA LYS A 457 -3.56 -4.02 -34.28
C LYS A 457 -4.94 -3.69 -34.84
N GLY A 458 -5.10 -2.48 -35.36
CA GLY A 458 -6.33 -2.00 -35.98
C GLY A 458 -6.32 -2.04 -37.51
N GLU A 459 -7.42 -2.46 -38.11
CA GLU A 459 -7.61 -2.44 -39.57
C GLU A 459 -9.00 -1.90 -39.93
N TYR A 460 -9.05 -0.83 -40.73
CA TYR A 460 -10.30 -0.20 -41.18
C TYR A 460 -10.64 -0.55 -42.63
N ASP A 461 -11.87 -0.99 -42.87
CA ASP A 461 -12.45 -1.19 -44.20
C ASP A 461 -13.53 -0.13 -44.46
N ALA A 462 -13.17 0.86 -45.29
CA ALA A 462 -14.06 1.96 -45.62
C ALA A 462 -15.27 1.55 -46.47
N ALA A 463 -15.16 0.50 -47.29
CA ALA A 463 -16.25 0.04 -48.14
C ALA A 463 -17.30 -0.72 -47.31
N ALA A 464 -16.84 -1.52 -46.34
CA ALA A 464 -17.69 -2.25 -45.41
C ALA A 464 -18.14 -1.40 -44.20
N GLN A 465 -17.51 -0.25 -43.95
CA GLN A 465 -17.68 0.54 -42.73
C GLN A 465 -17.45 -0.28 -41.47
N THR A 466 -16.36 -1.06 -41.49
CA THR A 466 -15.98 -1.95 -40.40
C THR A 466 -14.58 -1.67 -39.90
N TYR A 467 -14.37 -1.79 -38.59
CA TYR A 467 -13.05 -1.73 -37.96
C TYR A 467 -12.76 -3.06 -37.26
N ARG A 468 -11.61 -3.65 -37.51
CA ARG A 468 -11.17 -4.92 -36.90
C ARG A 468 -10.01 -4.67 -35.96
N LEU A 469 -10.11 -5.21 -34.75
CA LEU A 469 -9.01 -5.25 -33.77
C LEU A 469 -8.54 -6.69 -33.62
N SER A 470 -7.27 -6.94 -33.93
CA SER A 470 -6.61 -8.22 -33.69
C SER A 470 -5.75 -8.12 -32.44
N PHE A 471 -5.88 -9.09 -31.54
CA PHE A 471 -5.17 -9.19 -30.26
C PHE A 471 -4.29 -10.42 -30.22
N LYS A 472 -3.17 -10.31 -29.49
CA LYS A 472 -2.27 -11.40 -29.12
C LYS A 472 -1.76 -11.18 -27.71
N GLN A 473 -1.70 -12.22 -26.89
CA GLN A 473 -1.02 -12.15 -25.59
C GLN A 473 0.21 -13.05 -25.52
N SER A 474 1.19 -12.63 -24.72
CA SER A 474 2.36 -13.45 -24.39
C SER A 474 2.91 -13.10 -23.02
N LEU A 475 3.65 -14.03 -22.42
CA LEU A 475 4.36 -13.86 -21.16
C LEU A 475 5.84 -14.18 -21.34
N LYS A 476 6.72 -13.42 -20.68
CA LYS A 476 8.15 -13.75 -20.62
C LYS A 476 8.32 -15.10 -19.90
N ALA A 477 9.19 -15.96 -20.42
CA ALA A 477 9.49 -17.23 -19.78
C ALA A 477 10.04 -17.00 -18.36
N HIS A 478 9.57 -17.76 -17.38
CA HIS A 478 9.98 -17.61 -15.99
C HIS A 478 10.75 -18.86 -15.50
N PRO A 479 11.98 -18.73 -14.97
CA PRO A 479 12.78 -19.89 -14.56
C PRO A 479 12.12 -20.80 -13.53
N LYS A 480 11.44 -20.21 -12.54
CA LYS A 480 10.71 -20.94 -11.48
C LYS A 480 9.31 -21.44 -11.92
N TYR A 481 8.75 -20.92 -13.02
CA TYR A 481 7.39 -21.23 -13.47
C TYR A 481 7.39 -21.54 -14.98
N PRO A 482 7.79 -22.75 -15.40
CA PRO A 482 8.04 -23.08 -16.80
C PRO A 482 6.78 -23.24 -17.68
N ASN A 483 5.58 -23.29 -17.08
CA ASN A 483 4.32 -23.62 -17.76
C ASN A 483 3.29 -22.47 -17.63
N LEU A 484 3.70 -21.24 -17.95
CA LEU A 484 2.80 -20.08 -17.94
C LEU A 484 1.69 -20.25 -18.98
N LYS A 485 0.47 -19.84 -18.63
CA LYS A 485 -0.70 -19.90 -19.51
C LYS A 485 -1.17 -18.50 -19.90
N ALA A 486 -1.90 -18.40 -21.01
CA ALA A 486 -2.73 -17.24 -21.31
C ALA A 486 -3.69 -16.98 -20.14
N VAL A 487 -3.95 -15.69 -19.88
CA VAL A 487 -4.81 -15.23 -18.79
C VAL A 487 -6.04 -14.53 -19.38
N PRO A 488 -7.20 -14.54 -18.70
CA PRO A 488 -8.36 -13.77 -19.13
C PRO A 488 -8.10 -12.27 -18.94
N ILE A 489 -8.16 -11.49 -20.03
CA ILE A 489 -7.90 -10.06 -20.06
C ILE A 489 -9.19 -9.33 -20.47
N PRO A 490 -9.89 -8.62 -19.55
CA PRO A 490 -10.95 -7.72 -19.95
C PRO A 490 -10.33 -6.48 -20.63
N VAL A 491 -10.57 -6.33 -21.92
CA VAL A 491 -10.14 -5.18 -22.74
C VAL A 491 -11.28 -4.18 -22.81
N ALA A 492 -11.26 -3.17 -21.94
CA ALA A 492 -12.18 -2.03 -22.05
C ALA A 492 -11.72 -1.11 -23.18
N LEU A 493 -12.64 -0.66 -24.04
CA LEU A 493 -12.29 0.11 -25.23
C LEU A 493 -13.39 1.07 -25.68
N ALA A 494 -12.98 2.07 -26.46
CA ALA A 494 -13.84 2.96 -27.22
C ALA A 494 -13.23 3.27 -28.59
N LEU A 495 -14.08 3.67 -29.54
CA LEU A 495 -13.66 4.13 -30.86
C LEU A 495 -14.15 5.57 -31.06
N PHE A 496 -13.29 6.43 -31.61
CA PHE A 496 -13.60 7.84 -31.87
C PHE A 496 -13.52 8.13 -33.36
N ASN A 497 -14.41 8.98 -33.85
CA ASN A 497 -14.34 9.50 -35.20
C ASN A 497 -13.21 10.54 -35.29
N ALA A 498 -12.13 10.18 -36.01
CA ALA A 498 -10.92 10.98 -36.12
C ALA A 498 -11.13 12.41 -36.69
N LYS A 499 -12.25 12.67 -37.39
CA LYS A 499 -12.55 13.98 -37.97
C LYS A 499 -13.35 14.89 -37.04
N THR A 500 -14.16 14.32 -36.15
CA THR A 500 -15.12 15.09 -35.34
C THR A 500 -14.83 15.04 -33.84
N GLY A 501 -14.04 14.07 -33.38
CA GLY A 501 -13.87 13.81 -31.94
C GLY A 501 -15.03 13.03 -31.32
N GLU A 502 -16.11 12.74 -32.07
CA GLU A 502 -17.27 12.04 -31.51
C GLU A 502 -16.98 10.55 -31.26
N GLN A 503 -17.36 10.06 -30.08
CA GLN A 503 -17.28 8.64 -29.73
C GLN A 503 -18.37 7.83 -30.44
N TYR A 504 -17.98 6.75 -31.10
CA TYR A 504 -18.90 5.80 -31.74
C TYR A 504 -19.70 4.99 -30.70
N THR A 505 -20.91 4.57 -31.09
CA THR A 505 -21.57 3.44 -30.42
C THR A 505 -21.04 2.15 -31.03
N LEU A 506 -20.56 1.24 -30.19
CA LEU A 506 -19.91 0.01 -30.60
C LEU A 506 -20.95 -1.07 -30.92
N HIS A 507 -20.84 -1.64 -32.12
CA HIS A 507 -21.68 -2.72 -32.60
C HIS A 507 -20.82 -3.96 -32.91
N SER A 508 -20.71 -4.87 -31.94
CA SER A 508 -19.96 -6.12 -32.04
C SER A 508 -20.52 -7.18 -31.08
N ASP A 509 -20.78 -8.38 -31.59
CA ASP A 509 -21.28 -9.51 -30.80
C ASP A 509 -20.23 -10.12 -29.87
N SER A 510 -18.95 -9.75 -30.05
CA SER A 510 -17.86 -10.17 -29.17
C SER A 510 -17.82 -9.39 -27.86
N LEU A 511 -18.47 -8.24 -27.78
CA LEU A 511 -18.51 -7.45 -26.54
C LEU A 511 -19.39 -8.10 -25.49
N PHE A 512 -19.03 -7.93 -24.22
CA PHE A 512 -19.84 -8.40 -23.09
C PHE A 512 -21.22 -7.73 -23.06
N VAL A 513 -21.30 -6.46 -23.47
CA VAL A 513 -22.54 -5.72 -23.75
C VAL A 513 -22.41 -5.04 -25.11
N ASN A 514 -23.36 -5.29 -26.02
CA ASN A 514 -23.37 -4.72 -27.37
C ASN A 514 -24.20 -3.41 -27.42
N GLY A 515 -23.93 -2.52 -28.36
CA GLY A 515 -24.67 -1.26 -28.55
C GLY A 515 -24.35 -0.19 -27.51
N VAL A 516 -23.13 -0.20 -26.96
CA VAL A 516 -22.64 0.73 -25.93
C VAL A 516 -21.51 1.60 -26.48
N LYS A 517 -21.28 2.77 -25.88
CA LYS A 517 -20.14 3.62 -26.26
C LYS A 517 -18.81 3.11 -25.69
N ASP A 518 -18.87 2.51 -24.50
CA ASP A 518 -17.74 1.94 -23.78
C ASP A 518 -17.93 0.42 -23.69
N GLY A 519 -17.14 -0.32 -24.45
CA GLY A 519 -17.26 -1.77 -24.56
C GLY A 519 -16.19 -2.49 -23.75
N VAL A 520 -16.49 -3.70 -23.28
CA VAL A 520 -15.52 -4.62 -22.70
C VAL A 520 -15.52 -5.91 -23.49
N TYR A 521 -14.34 -6.33 -23.98
CA TYR A 521 -14.12 -7.64 -24.59
C TYR A 521 -13.31 -8.52 -23.64
N LEU A 522 -13.81 -9.71 -23.29
CA LEU A 522 -13.04 -10.68 -22.51
C LEU A 522 -12.13 -11.46 -23.47
N PHE A 523 -10.85 -11.11 -23.50
CA PHE A 523 -9.84 -11.79 -24.30
C PHE A 523 -9.15 -12.89 -23.47
N ASP A 524 -9.48 -14.15 -23.74
CA ASP A 524 -9.01 -15.33 -22.99
C ASP A 524 -8.23 -16.34 -23.86
N GLN A 525 -7.92 -15.96 -25.09
CA GLN A 525 -7.19 -16.78 -26.08
C GLN A 525 -5.76 -16.26 -26.27
N ASP A 526 -4.91 -17.05 -26.93
CA ASP A 526 -3.56 -16.60 -27.32
C ASP A 526 -3.64 -15.49 -28.37
N GLU A 527 -4.55 -15.61 -29.34
CA GLU A 527 -4.80 -14.67 -30.42
C GLU A 527 -6.31 -14.63 -30.73
N ALA A 528 -6.86 -13.44 -31.01
CA ALA A 528 -8.27 -13.28 -31.41
C ALA A 528 -8.48 -12.01 -32.25
N THR A 529 -9.54 -11.96 -33.03
CA THR A 529 -9.96 -10.75 -33.77
C THR A 529 -11.42 -10.44 -33.48
N ILE A 530 -11.73 -9.18 -33.21
CA ILE A 530 -13.10 -8.67 -33.07
C ILE A 530 -13.38 -7.63 -34.15
N GLU A 531 -14.62 -7.58 -34.61
CA GLU A 531 -15.08 -6.66 -35.66
C GLU A 531 -16.16 -5.74 -35.12
N PHE A 532 -16.06 -4.45 -35.46
CA PHE A 532 -17.05 -3.41 -35.18
C PHE A 532 -17.68 -2.95 -36.49
N THR A 533 -19.00 -2.91 -36.54
CA THR A 533 -19.77 -2.44 -37.71
C THR A 533 -20.30 -1.02 -37.52
N GLY A 534 -20.65 -0.35 -38.61
CA GLY A 534 -21.19 1.02 -38.57
C GLY A 534 -20.15 2.10 -38.28
N VAL A 535 -18.87 1.78 -38.46
CA VAL A 535 -17.75 2.73 -38.31
C VAL A 535 -17.57 3.45 -39.64
N THR A 536 -18.07 4.69 -39.72
CA THR A 536 -18.20 5.41 -41.01
C THR A 536 -16.90 6.06 -41.51
N GLU A 537 -15.94 6.27 -40.62
CA GLU A 537 -14.64 6.90 -40.87
C GLU A 537 -13.57 6.13 -40.09
N GLN A 538 -12.31 6.14 -40.56
CA GLN A 538 -11.20 5.50 -39.86
C GLN A 538 -11.15 6.00 -38.41
N PRO A 539 -11.33 5.11 -37.41
CA PRO A 539 -11.43 5.55 -36.03
C PRO A 539 -10.05 5.71 -35.40
N VAL A 540 -9.96 6.53 -34.35
CA VAL A 540 -8.91 6.42 -33.34
C VAL A 540 -9.42 5.51 -32.24
N ALA A 541 -8.71 4.42 -31.95
CA ALA A 541 -9.07 3.48 -30.89
C ALA A 541 -8.52 3.95 -29.54
N SER A 542 -9.29 3.79 -28.47
CA SER A 542 -8.82 3.93 -27.10
C SER A 542 -8.93 2.58 -26.44
N LEU A 543 -7.79 1.94 -26.20
CA LEU A 543 -7.71 0.58 -25.68
C LEU A 543 -7.34 0.58 -24.20
N LEU A 544 -7.71 -0.50 -23.52
CA LEU A 544 -7.41 -0.75 -22.10
C LEU A 544 -7.91 0.40 -21.20
N ARG A 545 -9.13 0.92 -21.47
CA ARG A 545 -9.73 2.05 -20.73
C ARG A 545 -9.72 1.83 -19.22
N ASN A 546 -9.36 2.87 -18.45
CA ASN A 546 -9.11 2.78 -17.00
C ASN A 546 -8.08 1.70 -16.62
N PHE A 547 -7.15 1.37 -17.51
CA PHE A 547 -6.20 0.27 -17.31
C PHE A 547 -6.92 -1.01 -16.93
N SER A 548 -7.84 -1.46 -17.79
CA SER A 548 -8.78 -2.54 -17.46
C SER A 548 -8.13 -3.89 -17.13
N ALA A 549 -6.83 -4.06 -17.38
CA ALA A 549 -6.04 -5.21 -16.93
C ALA A 549 -4.56 -4.82 -16.72
N PRO A 550 -3.84 -5.47 -15.80
CA PRO A 550 -2.44 -5.17 -15.49
C PRO A 550 -1.48 -5.77 -16.53
N VAL A 551 -1.48 -5.21 -17.74
CA VAL A 551 -0.70 -5.69 -18.90
C VAL A 551 0.14 -4.59 -19.54
N ASN A 552 1.21 -4.98 -20.22
CA ASN A 552 1.95 -4.10 -21.12
C ASN A 552 1.24 -4.08 -22.49
N LEU A 553 0.49 -3.00 -22.78
CA LEU A 553 -0.14 -2.80 -24.08
C LEU A 553 0.90 -2.37 -25.12
N ILE A 554 0.92 -3.07 -26.26
CA ILE A 554 1.63 -2.69 -27.47
C ILE A 554 0.60 -2.48 -28.57
N PHE A 555 0.42 -1.22 -28.97
CA PHE A 555 -0.46 -0.82 -30.06
C PHE A 555 0.25 0.23 -30.91
N ASP A 556 0.04 0.18 -32.21
CA ASP A 556 0.73 0.97 -33.23
C ASP A 556 0.16 2.39 -33.39
N TYR A 557 -0.09 3.09 -32.27
CA TYR A 557 -0.53 4.48 -32.31
C TYR A 557 0.45 5.35 -33.09
N SER A 558 -0.05 6.27 -33.92
CA SER A 558 0.75 7.42 -34.36
C SER A 558 0.82 8.49 -33.26
N ASP A 559 1.79 9.40 -33.32
CA ASP A 559 1.89 10.50 -32.36
C ASP A 559 0.67 11.46 -32.49
N GLU A 560 0.12 11.59 -33.69
CA GLU A 560 -1.12 12.35 -33.96
C GLU A 560 -2.35 11.66 -33.36
N GLU A 561 -2.42 10.33 -33.37
CA GLU A 561 -3.50 9.59 -32.71
C GLU A 561 -3.43 9.75 -31.18
N LEU A 562 -2.22 9.71 -30.60
CA LEU A 562 -2.03 10.00 -29.17
C LEU A 562 -2.43 11.45 -28.85
N ALA A 563 -1.99 12.42 -29.65
CA ALA A 563 -2.38 13.83 -29.48
C ALA A 563 -3.89 14.05 -29.66
N PHE A 564 -4.54 13.30 -30.55
CA PHE A 564 -5.99 13.29 -30.69
C PHE A 564 -6.66 12.78 -29.40
N LEU A 565 -6.16 11.68 -28.82
CA LEU A 565 -6.70 11.14 -27.56
C LEU A 565 -6.48 12.11 -26.38
N ILE A 566 -5.36 12.83 -26.33
CA ILE A 566 -5.16 13.90 -25.32
C ILE A 566 -6.28 14.96 -25.39
N GLN A 567 -6.77 15.27 -26.59
CA GLN A 567 -7.78 16.32 -26.79
C GLN A 567 -9.23 15.82 -26.68
N HIS A 568 -9.50 14.58 -27.10
CA HIS A 568 -10.87 14.10 -27.33
C HIS A 568 -11.27 12.90 -26.47
N GLU A 569 -10.35 12.28 -25.74
CA GLU A 569 -10.70 11.17 -24.86
C GLU A 569 -11.65 11.64 -23.75
N THR A 570 -12.68 10.82 -23.53
CA THR A 570 -13.74 11.04 -22.54
C THR A 570 -13.41 10.43 -21.18
N ASN A 571 -12.50 9.47 -21.15
CA ASN A 571 -11.97 8.84 -19.96
C ASN A 571 -10.69 9.54 -19.49
N GLY A 572 -10.74 10.21 -18.35
CA GLY A 572 -9.59 10.99 -17.85
C GLY A 572 -8.31 10.16 -17.66
N PHE A 573 -8.43 8.88 -17.25
CA PHE A 573 -7.26 8.00 -17.17
C PHE A 573 -6.65 7.74 -18.56
N ASN A 574 -7.44 7.40 -19.58
CA ASN A 574 -6.91 7.16 -20.93
C ASN A 574 -6.41 8.45 -21.61
N GLN A 575 -7.00 9.59 -21.27
CA GLN A 575 -6.49 10.90 -21.69
C GLN A 575 -5.06 11.08 -21.16
N TRP A 576 -4.85 10.85 -19.86
CA TRP A 576 -3.52 10.86 -19.24
C TRP A 576 -2.60 9.77 -19.80
N GLN A 577 -3.08 8.54 -20.00
CA GLN A 577 -2.27 7.44 -20.52
C GLN A 577 -1.76 7.75 -21.94
N ALA A 578 -2.58 8.36 -22.81
CA ALA A 578 -2.14 8.84 -24.11
C ALA A 578 -1.03 9.89 -23.98
N THR A 579 -1.15 10.81 -23.01
CA THR A 579 -0.11 11.77 -22.65
C THR A 579 1.19 11.07 -22.26
N GLN A 580 1.13 10.09 -21.34
CA GLN A 580 2.31 9.36 -20.88
C GLN A 580 2.98 8.56 -22.00
N THR A 581 2.20 7.88 -22.84
CA THR A 581 2.76 7.12 -23.97
C THR A 581 3.49 8.03 -24.97
N LEU A 582 2.94 9.21 -25.27
CA LEU A 582 3.62 10.18 -26.13
C LEU A 582 4.90 10.73 -25.48
N LEU A 583 4.87 11.00 -24.18
CA LEU A 583 6.04 11.45 -23.41
C LEU A 583 7.13 10.39 -23.34
N GLU A 584 6.78 9.11 -23.19
CA GLU A 584 7.73 8.00 -23.25
C GLU A 584 8.44 7.94 -24.60
N ARG A 585 7.72 8.10 -25.72
CA ARG A 585 8.34 8.13 -27.06
C ARG A 585 9.31 9.31 -27.22
N ILE A 586 8.95 10.47 -26.68
CA ILE A 586 9.84 11.65 -26.71
C ILE A 586 11.11 11.38 -25.90
N LEU A 587 10.98 10.82 -24.69
CA LEU A 587 12.09 10.69 -23.74
C LEU A 587 12.96 9.44 -23.97
N LEU A 588 12.40 8.36 -24.48
CA LEU A 588 13.07 7.07 -24.66
C LEU A 588 13.35 6.73 -26.13
N GLU A 589 12.57 7.26 -27.07
CA GLU A 589 12.65 6.94 -28.51
C GLU A 589 13.03 8.16 -29.38
N ASP A 590 13.34 9.30 -28.76
CA ASP A 590 13.80 10.55 -29.41
C ASP A 590 12.80 11.15 -30.42
N HIS A 591 11.50 10.93 -30.21
CA HIS A 591 10.43 11.59 -30.97
C HIS A 591 10.37 13.11 -30.68
N SER A 592 9.79 13.89 -31.60
CA SER A 592 9.64 15.35 -31.41
C SER A 592 8.59 15.67 -30.35
N ALA A 593 8.89 16.64 -29.47
CA ALA A 593 7.94 17.15 -28.49
C ALA A 593 6.88 18.11 -29.06
N ASP A 594 6.97 18.50 -30.34
CA ASP A 594 6.05 19.48 -30.96
C ASP A 594 4.58 19.06 -30.87
N THR A 595 4.30 17.81 -31.23
CA THR A 595 2.95 17.23 -31.24
C THR A 595 2.33 17.22 -29.83
N TYR A 596 3.14 16.86 -28.83
CA TYR A 596 2.74 16.91 -27.42
C TYR A 596 2.42 18.34 -26.97
N ILE A 597 3.32 19.29 -27.22
CA ILE A 597 3.16 20.68 -26.77
C ILE A 597 1.92 21.31 -27.39
N GLN A 598 1.64 21.08 -28.68
CA GLN A 598 0.44 21.58 -29.35
C GLN A 598 -0.85 20.98 -28.76
N ALA A 599 -0.86 19.67 -28.47
CA ALA A 599 -2.01 19.01 -27.85
C ALA A 599 -2.28 19.57 -26.44
N ILE A 600 -1.23 19.81 -25.66
CA ILE A 600 -1.32 20.36 -24.31
C ILE A 600 -1.79 21.82 -24.33
N GLN A 601 -1.27 22.65 -25.22
CA GLN A 601 -1.70 24.05 -25.40
C GLN A 601 -3.18 24.19 -25.75
N SER A 602 -3.74 23.25 -26.52
CA SER A 602 -5.16 23.25 -26.90
C SER A 602 -6.07 22.68 -25.81
N THR A 603 -5.58 21.72 -25.01
CA THR A 603 -6.41 20.98 -24.04
C THR A 603 -6.52 21.69 -22.68
N LEU A 604 -5.40 22.18 -22.16
CA LEU A 604 -5.34 22.64 -20.77
C LEU A 604 -6.21 23.85 -20.42
N PRO A 605 -6.36 24.89 -21.27
CA PRO A 605 -7.12 26.08 -20.88
C PRO A 605 -8.57 25.77 -20.48
N ASP A 606 -9.23 24.82 -21.16
CA ASP A 606 -10.57 24.35 -20.78
C ASP A 606 -10.52 23.40 -19.57
N LEU A 607 -9.57 22.44 -19.58
CA LEU A 607 -9.49 21.41 -18.56
C LEU A 607 -9.22 21.97 -17.16
N VAL A 608 -8.38 23.02 -17.03
CA VAL A 608 -8.11 23.70 -15.75
C VAL A 608 -9.38 24.20 -15.07
N GLY A 609 -10.36 24.68 -15.84
CA GLY A 609 -11.64 25.15 -15.30
C GLY A 609 -12.64 24.03 -15.01
N ARG A 610 -12.50 22.86 -15.65
CA ARG A 610 -13.44 21.73 -15.57
C ARG A 610 -13.04 20.68 -14.54
N ASP A 611 -11.77 20.27 -14.55
CA ASP A 611 -11.19 19.31 -13.61
C ASP A 611 -9.72 19.71 -13.36
N PRO A 612 -9.47 20.65 -12.43
CA PRO A 612 -8.12 21.16 -12.15
C PRO A 612 -7.18 20.06 -11.66
N LEU A 613 -7.70 19.03 -11.00
CA LEU A 613 -6.87 17.94 -10.51
C LEU A 613 -6.42 17.05 -11.66
N LEU A 614 -7.31 16.65 -12.58
CA LEU A 614 -6.90 15.94 -13.80
C LEU A 614 -5.97 16.81 -14.67
N ALA A 615 -6.25 18.10 -14.81
CA ALA A 615 -5.37 19.04 -15.50
C ALA A 615 -3.94 19.01 -14.93
N SER A 616 -3.80 18.96 -13.60
CA SER A 616 -2.49 18.87 -12.95
C SER A 616 -1.73 17.62 -13.37
N ARG A 617 -2.42 16.49 -13.56
CA ARG A 617 -1.83 15.20 -13.95
C ARG A 617 -1.42 15.16 -15.42
N LEU A 618 -2.05 15.93 -16.30
CA LEU A 618 -1.61 16.04 -17.70
C LEU A 618 -0.24 16.75 -17.84
N PHE A 619 0.22 17.47 -16.81
CA PHE A 619 1.57 18.03 -16.75
C PHE A 619 2.62 17.06 -16.20
N ASP A 620 2.23 15.87 -15.75
CA ASP A 620 3.18 14.89 -15.23
C ASP A 620 4.08 14.40 -16.36
N VAL A 621 5.27 14.99 -16.46
CA VAL A 621 6.38 14.39 -17.21
C VAL A 621 6.88 13.19 -16.40
N PRO A 622 6.86 11.95 -16.96
CA PRO A 622 7.17 10.75 -16.22
C PRO A 622 8.46 10.87 -15.40
N THR A 623 8.46 10.32 -14.19
CA THR A 623 9.62 10.42 -13.29
C THR A 623 10.82 9.66 -13.85
N GLU A 624 12.04 10.07 -13.47
CA GLU A 624 13.26 9.39 -13.91
C GLU A 624 13.29 7.93 -13.44
N GLY A 625 12.78 7.65 -12.24
CA GLY A 625 12.64 6.29 -11.73
C GLY A 625 11.72 5.43 -12.60
N TYR A 626 10.56 5.98 -13.02
CA TYR A 626 9.66 5.30 -13.95
C TYR A 626 10.31 5.06 -15.31
N LEU A 627 10.94 6.08 -15.90
CA LEU A 627 11.62 5.94 -17.20
C LEU A 627 12.74 4.90 -17.14
N GLY A 628 13.54 4.91 -16.06
CA GLY A 628 14.55 3.89 -15.79
C GLY A 628 13.95 2.49 -15.63
N SER A 629 12.73 2.35 -15.13
CA SER A 629 11.99 1.07 -15.04
C SER A 629 11.69 0.46 -16.41
N ARG A 630 11.60 1.29 -17.46
CA ARG A 630 11.33 0.85 -18.84
C ARG A 630 12.59 0.38 -19.58
N ILE A 631 13.77 0.56 -19.00
CA ILE A 631 15.05 0.18 -19.60
C ILE A 631 15.56 -1.11 -18.93
N ASP A 632 15.58 -2.20 -19.70
CA ASP A 632 15.97 -3.52 -19.22
C ASP A 632 17.50 -3.76 -19.27
N GLN A 633 18.25 -2.97 -20.05
CA GLN A 633 19.69 -3.14 -20.24
C GLN A 633 20.41 -1.82 -20.49
N ASN A 634 21.65 -1.71 -20.01
CA ASN A 634 22.53 -0.54 -20.18
C ASN A 634 21.88 0.78 -19.74
N TYR A 635 21.09 0.74 -18.67
CA TYR A 635 20.45 1.90 -18.09
C TYR A 635 21.50 2.90 -17.57
N ALA A 636 21.44 4.13 -18.10
CA ALA A 636 22.28 5.25 -17.70
C ALA A 636 21.40 6.37 -17.11
N PRO A 637 21.32 6.51 -15.77
CA PRO A 637 20.46 7.49 -15.11
C PRO A 637 20.66 8.94 -15.59
N ALA A 638 21.91 9.35 -15.81
CA ALA A 638 22.25 10.71 -16.23
C ALA A 638 21.67 11.09 -17.62
N ASP A 639 21.57 10.13 -18.55
CA ASP A 639 21.01 10.39 -19.87
C ASP A 639 19.50 10.69 -19.79
N ILE A 640 18.79 9.95 -18.92
CA ILE A 640 17.37 10.19 -18.65
C ILE A 640 17.17 11.56 -18.00
N HIS A 641 18.00 11.91 -17.02
CA HIS A 641 17.97 13.21 -16.36
C HIS A 641 18.09 14.36 -17.37
N VAL A 642 19.11 14.32 -18.23
CA VAL A 642 19.34 15.36 -19.26
C VAL A 642 18.17 15.50 -20.22
N LYS A 643 17.64 14.39 -20.75
CA LYS A 643 16.50 14.41 -21.68
C LYS A 643 15.24 14.97 -21.03
N ARG A 644 14.97 14.57 -19.79
CA ARG A 644 13.80 15.01 -19.03
C ARG A 644 13.87 16.50 -18.71
N GLU A 645 15.02 16.99 -18.26
CA GLU A 645 15.24 18.42 -17.99
C GLU A 645 15.12 19.27 -19.25
N ALA A 646 15.62 18.78 -20.40
CA ALA A 646 15.46 19.47 -21.68
C ALA A 646 13.98 19.63 -22.07
N LEU A 647 13.17 18.57 -21.91
CA LEU A 647 11.74 18.62 -22.20
C LEU A 647 10.99 19.58 -21.25
N LEU A 648 11.28 19.53 -19.94
CA LEU A 648 10.67 20.43 -18.96
C LEU A 648 10.99 21.90 -19.25
N ASN A 649 12.25 22.20 -19.58
CA ASN A 649 12.66 23.56 -19.93
C ASN A 649 12.00 24.04 -21.22
N ARG A 650 11.85 23.16 -22.21
CA ARG A 650 11.11 23.47 -23.43
C ARG A 650 9.63 23.76 -23.16
N LEU A 651 8.97 22.90 -22.36
CA LEU A 651 7.57 23.10 -21.98
C LEU A 651 7.37 24.44 -21.26
N ALA A 652 8.26 24.78 -20.33
CA ALA A 652 8.25 26.05 -19.62
C ALA A 652 8.36 27.26 -20.58
N GLN A 653 9.22 27.17 -21.60
CA GLN A 653 9.38 28.23 -22.61
C GLN A 653 8.18 28.35 -23.55
N ASP A 654 7.69 27.23 -24.10
CA ASP A 654 6.70 27.21 -25.18
C ASP A 654 5.28 27.57 -24.70
N LEU A 655 4.92 27.30 -23.44
CA LEU A 655 3.64 27.74 -22.86
C LEU A 655 3.68 29.19 -22.37
N GLY A 656 4.86 29.81 -22.26
CA GLY A 656 4.99 31.26 -22.23
C GLY A 656 4.24 31.93 -21.07
N SER A 657 3.37 32.89 -21.40
CA SER A 657 2.60 33.65 -20.41
C SER A 657 1.48 32.85 -19.73
N PHE A 658 1.11 31.68 -20.27
CA PHE A 658 0.08 30.81 -19.70
C PHE A 658 0.35 30.50 -18.23
N TRP A 659 1.61 30.24 -17.85
CA TRP A 659 1.97 29.88 -16.48
C TRP A 659 1.60 30.98 -15.48
N LYS A 660 2.02 32.22 -15.78
CA LYS A 660 1.80 33.36 -14.91
C LYS A 660 0.35 33.82 -14.92
N GLU A 661 -0.26 33.90 -16.09
CA GLU A 661 -1.67 34.28 -16.23
C GLU A 661 -2.57 33.30 -15.47
N THR A 662 -2.32 31.98 -15.62
CA THR A 662 -3.08 30.96 -14.91
C THR A 662 -2.83 31.04 -13.39
N TYR A 663 -1.57 31.11 -12.94
CA TYR A 663 -1.24 31.22 -11.51
C TYR A 663 -2.02 32.34 -10.81
N LEU A 664 -2.07 33.52 -11.42
CA LEU A 664 -2.74 34.69 -10.85
C LEU A 664 -4.28 34.58 -10.81
N THR A 665 -4.85 33.62 -11.54
CA THR A 665 -6.30 33.33 -11.53
C THR A 665 -6.70 32.18 -10.59
N LEU A 666 -5.74 31.37 -10.17
CA LEU A 666 -6.00 30.19 -9.34
C LEU A 666 -6.17 30.59 -7.88
N ASP A 667 -7.37 30.33 -7.36
CA ASP A 667 -7.74 30.58 -5.98
C ASP A 667 -8.39 29.32 -5.36
N PRO A 668 -7.68 28.60 -4.47
CA PRO A 668 -8.20 27.39 -3.84
C PRO A 668 -9.36 27.68 -2.88
N ASP A 669 -9.45 28.89 -2.30
CA ASP A 669 -10.49 29.25 -1.32
C ASP A 669 -11.88 29.40 -1.97
N LEU A 670 -11.93 29.53 -3.30
CA LEU A 670 -13.19 29.55 -4.06
C LEU A 670 -13.78 28.14 -4.26
N GLN A 671 -13.03 27.08 -3.98
CA GLN A 671 -13.46 25.71 -4.18
C GLN A 671 -14.16 25.17 -2.93
N LYS A 672 -15.30 24.49 -3.13
CA LYS A 672 -16.07 23.87 -2.03
C LYS A 672 -15.69 22.42 -1.78
N GLU A 673 -15.29 21.72 -2.83
CA GLU A 673 -14.89 20.32 -2.77
C GLU A 673 -13.38 20.25 -2.54
N PHE A 674 -12.97 19.41 -1.60
CA PHE A 674 -11.57 19.25 -1.24
C PHE A 674 -10.71 18.84 -2.45
N SER A 675 -11.19 17.93 -3.29
CA SER A 675 -10.49 17.44 -4.49
C SER A 675 -10.24 18.56 -5.52
N LEU A 676 -11.20 19.46 -5.71
CA LEU A 676 -11.05 20.64 -6.58
C LEU A 676 -10.05 21.63 -5.99
N ALA A 677 -10.14 21.91 -4.68
CA ALA A 677 -9.18 22.78 -3.98
C ALA A 677 -7.75 22.22 -4.08
N MET A 678 -7.58 20.91 -3.88
CA MET A 678 -6.33 20.19 -4.06
C MET A 678 -5.79 20.33 -5.49
N GLY A 679 -6.64 20.17 -6.50
CA GLY A 679 -6.28 20.37 -7.90
C GLY A 679 -5.78 21.79 -8.18
N VAL A 680 -6.46 22.79 -7.64
CA VAL A 680 -6.04 24.20 -7.76
C VAL A 680 -4.69 24.45 -7.08
N ARG A 681 -4.47 23.93 -5.88
CA ARG A 681 -3.17 24.02 -5.17
C ARG A 681 -2.05 23.33 -5.93
N ALA A 682 -2.31 22.14 -6.48
CA ALA A 682 -1.36 21.40 -7.31
C ALA A 682 -0.97 22.21 -8.56
N LEU A 683 -1.96 22.78 -9.25
CA LEU A 683 -1.72 23.65 -10.42
C LEU A 683 -0.90 24.89 -10.03
N LYS A 684 -1.22 25.59 -8.93
CA LYS A 684 -0.41 26.75 -8.47
C LYS A 684 1.06 26.40 -8.31
N ASN A 685 1.34 25.25 -7.68
CA ASN A 685 2.70 24.75 -7.48
C ASN A 685 3.40 24.39 -8.80
N ILE A 686 2.68 23.81 -9.77
CA ILE A 686 3.20 23.54 -11.11
C ILE A 686 3.52 24.85 -11.83
N MET A 687 2.58 25.81 -11.82
CA MET A 687 2.76 27.10 -12.50
C MET A 687 3.99 27.84 -11.96
N LEU A 688 4.16 27.94 -10.63
CA LEU A 688 5.34 28.59 -10.03
C LEU A 688 6.65 27.94 -10.44
N MET A 689 6.72 26.61 -10.43
CA MET A 689 7.91 25.87 -10.86
C MET A 689 8.22 26.11 -12.34
N MET A 690 7.20 26.12 -13.21
CA MET A 690 7.38 26.38 -14.64
C MET A 690 7.80 27.83 -14.91
N MET A 691 7.26 28.82 -14.19
CA MET A 691 7.71 30.21 -14.27
C MET A 691 9.18 30.36 -13.86
N ALA A 692 9.59 29.72 -12.77
CA ALA A 692 10.98 29.75 -12.31
C ALA A 692 11.92 29.10 -13.34
N ARG A 693 11.54 27.93 -13.89
CA ARG A 693 12.28 27.25 -14.97
C ARG A 693 12.37 28.07 -16.26
N GLN A 694 11.32 28.81 -16.60
CA GLN A 694 11.31 29.74 -17.73
C GLN A 694 12.31 30.90 -17.53
N GLY A 695 12.74 31.16 -16.29
CA GLY A 695 13.61 32.27 -15.93
C GLY A 695 12.86 33.53 -15.48
N ASP A 696 11.54 33.46 -15.24
CA ASP A 696 10.77 34.57 -14.67
C ASP A 696 11.10 34.73 -13.19
N GLN A 697 11.94 35.73 -12.89
CA GLN A 697 12.38 36.03 -11.52
C GLN A 697 11.24 36.42 -10.58
N SER A 698 10.09 36.87 -11.10
CA SER A 698 8.92 37.15 -10.25
C SER A 698 8.34 35.90 -9.61
N ALA A 699 8.67 34.71 -10.12
CA ALA A 699 8.30 33.44 -9.48
C ALA A 699 8.84 33.29 -8.06
N PHE A 700 10.01 33.85 -7.76
CA PHE A 700 10.60 33.76 -6.42
C PHE A 700 9.86 34.63 -5.40
N GLU A 701 9.46 35.84 -5.79
CA GLU A 701 8.64 36.70 -4.93
C GLU A 701 7.26 36.09 -4.70
N LEU A 702 6.61 35.57 -5.75
CA LEU A 702 5.30 34.91 -5.64
C LEU A 702 5.37 33.62 -4.80
N ALA A 703 6.43 32.82 -4.98
CA ALA A 703 6.65 31.63 -4.15
C ALA A 703 6.87 32.02 -2.68
N TYR A 704 7.67 33.04 -2.41
CA TYR A 704 7.89 33.50 -1.04
C TYR A 704 6.62 34.09 -0.40
N GLU A 705 5.81 34.83 -1.16
CA GLU A 705 4.48 35.31 -0.73
C GLU A 705 3.53 34.15 -0.41
N GLN A 706 3.44 33.15 -1.30
CA GLN A 706 2.65 31.95 -1.07
C GLN A 706 3.12 31.19 0.17
N TYR A 707 4.43 31.01 0.34
CA TYR A 707 5.02 30.35 1.51
C TYR A 707 4.63 31.02 2.84
N GLN A 708 4.66 32.36 2.88
CA GLN A 708 4.36 33.14 4.09
C GLN A 708 2.87 33.22 4.41
N SER A 709 2.01 33.27 3.38
CA SER A 709 0.59 33.58 3.54
C SER A 709 -0.34 32.37 3.60
N THR A 710 0.04 31.24 2.99
CA THR A 710 -0.81 30.04 2.97
C THR A 710 -0.98 29.46 4.37
N GLY A 711 -2.13 28.85 4.64
CA GLY A 711 -2.41 27.96 5.78
C GLY A 711 -2.40 26.48 5.40
N ASN A 712 -1.91 26.14 4.20
CA ASN A 712 -1.92 24.78 3.67
C ASN A 712 -0.49 24.30 3.37
N MET A 713 -0.14 23.12 3.89
CA MET A 713 1.19 22.54 3.76
C MET A 713 1.56 22.19 2.30
N SER A 714 0.61 21.83 1.43
CA SER A 714 0.90 21.57 0.01
C SER A 714 1.36 22.82 -0.72
N GLU A 715 0.68 23.95 -0.53
CA GLU A 715 1.09 25.23 -1.13
C GLU A 715 2.42 25.69 -0.55
N ARG A 716 2.62 25.50 0.77
CA ARG A 716 3.85 25.89 1.45
C ARG A 716 5.05 25.10 0.94
N LEU A 717 4.95 23.79 0.85
CA LEU A 717 6.04 22.94 0.34
C LEU A 717 6.26 23.14 -1.15
N GLY A 718 5.21 23.37 -1.93
CA GLY A 718 5.34 23.70 -3.35
C GLY A 718 6.14 24.98 -3.57
N ALA A 719 5.84 26.02 -2.79
CA ALA A 719 6.59 27.27 -2.79
C ALA A 719 8.03 27.08 -2.29
N LEU A 720 8.23 26.41 -1.14
CA LEU A 720 9.56 26.12 -0.60
C LEU A 720 10.40 25.35 -1.61
N ARG A 721 9.81 24.43 -2.36
CA ARG A 721 10.48 23.64 -3.39
C ARG A 721 10.99 24.52 -4.53
N VAL A 722 10.18 25.48 -4.99
CA VAL A 722 10.61 26.47 -5.98
C VAL A 722 11.80 27.26 -5.45
N LEU A 723 11.73 27.77 -4.21
CA LEU A 723 12.81 28.56 -3.62
C LEU A 723 14.11 27.74 -3.49
N VAL A 724 14.04 26.53 -2.95
CA VAL A 724 15.21 25.69 -2.66
C VAL A 724 15.81 25.10 -3.94
N TRP A 725 14.99 24.51 -4.81
CA TRP A 725 15.50 23.77 -5.97
C TRP A 725 15.98 24.70 -7.10
N GLN A 726 15.50 25.94 -7.13
CA GLN A 726 15.94 26.97 -8.10
C GLN A 726 16.97 27.94 -7.50
N ASN A 727 17.50 27.66 -6.31
CA ASN A 727 18.49 28.49 -5.62
C ASN A 727 18.07 29.98 -5.48
N ALA A 728 16.81 30.21 -5.13
CA ALA A 728 16.29 31.57 -4.92
C ALA A 728 17.01 32.26 -3.74
N PRO A 729 17.16 33.59 -3.75
CA PRO A 729 17.78 34.34 -2.65
C PRO A 729 17.17 34.07 -1.28
N GLN A 730 15.86 33.80 -1.22
CA GLN A 730 15.09 33.54 0.00
C GLN A 730 15.23 32.10 0.53
N ALA A 731 15.89 31.18 -0.18
CA ALA A 731 15.85 29.75 0.12
C ALA A 731 16.34 29.40 1.54
N GLN A 732 17.48 29.95 1.97
CA GLN A 732 18.05 29.68 3.29
C GLN A 732 17.18 30.22 4.42
N GLU A 733 16.59 31.39 4.22
CA GLU A 733 15.67 31.99 5.19
C GLU A 733 14.39 31.16 5.32
N ALA A 734 13.81 30.75 4.20
CA ALA A 734 12.60 29.93 4.17
C ALA A 734 12.84 28.53 4.79
N LEU A 735 14.00 27.90 4.55
CA LEU A 735 14.35 26.63 5.20
C LEU A 735 14.50 26.77 6.71
N ALA A 736 15.13 27.86 7.19
CA ALA A 736 15.28 28.12 8.60
C ALA A 736 13.93 28.44 9.27
N ASP A 737 13.07 29.23 8.62
CA ASP A 737 11.73 29.51 9.10
C ASP A 737 10.88 28.23 9.19
N PHE A 738 10.88 27.40 8.14
CA PHE A 738 10.13 26.14 8.13
C PHE A 738 10.54 25.24 9.29
N TYR A 739 11.85 25.05 9.47
CA TYR A 739 12.37 24.26 10.58
C TYR A 739 11.94 24.84 11.94
N ASN A 740 12.12 26.14 12.16
CA ASN A 740 11.74 26.76 13.44
C ASN A 740 10.24 26.67 13.73
N ARG A 741 9.40 26.72 12.68
CA ARG A 741 7.94 26.62 12.78
C ARG A 741 7.46 25.19 13.07
N PHE A 742 8.12 24.18 12.48
CA PHE A 742 7.61 22.81 12.42
C PHE A 742 8.49 21.74 13.08
N LYS A 743 9.64 22.09 13.67
CA LYS A 743 10.55 21.10 14.30
C LYS A 743 9.91 20.22 15.38
N ASP A 744 8.90 20.73 16.08
CA ASP A 744 8.19 19.98 17.15
C ASP A 744 7.07 19.09 16.59
N GLU A 745 6.86 19.12 15.27
CA GLU A 745 5.88 18.35 14.50
C GLU A 745 6.60 17.32 13.63
N ALA A 746 6.71 16.09 14.12
CA ALA A 746 7.59 15.06 13.54
C ALA A 746 7.40 14.84 12.03
N LEU A 747 6.14 14.76 11.57
CA LEU A 747 5.78 14.54 10.16
C LEU A 747 6.06 15.76 9.29
N SER A 748 5.88 16.97 9.81
CA SER A 748 6.22 18.20 9.08
C SER A 748 7.74 18.37 9.01
N LEU A 749 8.48 18.02 10.06
CA LEU A 749 9.94 17.98 10.04
C LEU A 749 10.46 16.93 9.03
N ASP A 750 9.77 15.79 8.85
CA ASP A 750 10.12 14.83 7.78
C ASP A 750 10.07 15.49 6.39
N GLN A 751 9.12 16.40 6.14
CA GLN A 751 9.06 17.15 4.88
C GLN A 751 10.25 18.10 4.70
N TRP A 752 10.75 18.69 5.78
CA TRP A 752 11.95 19.52 5.75
C TRP A 752 13.21 18.73 5.38
N PHE A 753 13.36 17.50 5.85
CA PHE A 753 14.44 16.62 5.41
C PHE A 753 14.24 16.20 3.94
N MET A 754 13.02 15.77 3.60
CA MET A 754 12.67 15.26 2.27
C MET A 754 12.94 16.28 1.17
N ILE A 755 12.51 17.54 1.34
CA ILE A 755 12.65 18.57 0.31
C ILE A 755 14.10 18.89 -0.02
N GLN A 756 14.99 18.76 0.96
CA GLN A 756 16.43 18.96 0.79
C GLN A 756 17.10 17.73 0.17
N ALA A 757 16.78 16.53 0.67
CA ALA A 757 17.32 15.27 0.15
C ALA A 757 16.86 14.97 -1.29
N ALA A 758 15.65 15.41 -1.67
CA ALA A 758 15.09 15.23 -2.99
C ALA A 758 15.49 16.31 -4.01
N ASN A 759 16.28 17.31 -3.60
CA ASN A 759 16.78 18.32 -4.55
C ASN A 759 17.65 17.64 -5.62
N PRO A 760 17.38 17.83 -6.93
CA PRO A 760 18.21 17.26 -7.99
C PRO A 760 19.70 17.65 -7.89
N ASN A 761 20.00 18.81 -7.31
CA ASN A 761 21.36 19.30 -7.08
C ASN A 761 21.96 18.88 -5.72
N ALA A 762 21.29 17.99 -4.96
CA ALA A 762 21.81 17.50 -3.68
C ALA A 762 23.13 16.74 -3.88
N THR A 763 24.08 16.96 -2.99
CA THR A 763 25.39 16.30 -3.00
C THR A 763 25.52 15.30 -1.85
N VAL A 764 26.63 14.55 -1.83
CA VAL A 764 26.95 13.68 -0.68
C VAL A 764 27.00 14.47 0.63
N GLU A 765 27.55 15.69 0.61
CA GLU A 765 27.61 16.58 1.78
C GLU A 765 26.22 17.02 2.24
N THR A 766 25.25 17.14 1.31
CA THR A 766 23.86 17.45 1.66
C THR A 766 23.25 16.30 2.47
N ILE A 767 23.43 15.06 2.02
CA ILE A 767 22.93 13.88 2.73
C ILE A 767 23.66 13.68 4.06
N GLU A 768 24.98 13.89 4.10
CA GLU A 768 25.75 13.85 5.35
C GLU A 768 25.27 14.91 6.36
N TYR A 769 25.03 16.14 5.91
CA TYR A 769 24.48 17.20 6.76
C TYR A 769 23.13 16.80 7.37
N LEU A 770 22.21 16.28 6.55
CA LEU A 770 20.88 15.87 7.01
C LEU A 770 20.95 14.68 7.98
N THR A 771 21.79 13.69 7.70
CA THR A 771 21.92 12.49 8.55
C THR A 771 22.69 12.75 9.85
N GLN A 772 23.45 13.84 9.94
CA GLN A 772 24.11 14.30 11.16
C GLN A 772 23.30 15.34 11.94
N HIS A 773 22.14 15.75 11.42
CA HIS A 773 21.28 16.71 12.10
C HIS A 773 20.79 16.14 13.45
N PRO A 774 20.73 16.95 14.54
CA PRO A 774 20.32 16.47 15.86
C PRO A 774 18.96 15.78 15.91
N ASP A 775 18.03 16.20 15.06
CA ASP A 775 16.68 15.60 14.97
C ASP A 775 16.57 14.43 13.97
N TYR A 776 17.68 13.99 13.38
CA TYR A 776 17.72 12.78 12.57
C TYR A 776 17.90 11.54 13.45
N ASP A 777 16.77 10.99 13.90
CA ASP A 777 16.69 9.81 14.75
C ASP A 777 16.57 8.49 13.94
N LEU A 778 17.58 7.63 14.06
CA LEU A 778 17.63 6.29 13.45
C LEU A 778 16.71 5.26 14.11
N THR A 779 16.06 5.59 15.24
CA THR A 779 15.07 4.71 15.87
C THR A 779 13.65 4.94 15.34
N THR A 780 13.44 6.02 14.57
CA THR A 780 12.15 6.38 13.98
C THR A 780 12.11 6.04 12.48
N PRO A 781 11.35 5.02 12.04
CA PRO A 781 11.33 4.60 10.63
C PRO A 781 10.97 5.71 9.63
N ASN A 782 10.03 6.59 9.98
CA ASN A 782 9.61 7.70 9.11
C ASN A 782 10.74 8.71 8.88
N ARG A 783 11.53 9.00 9.93
CA ARG A 783 12.69 9.90 9.85
C ARG A 783 13.78 9.35 8.92
N ILE A 784 14.06 8.05 9.00
CA ILE A 784 15.01 7.38 8.07
C ILE A 784 14.54 7.51 6.62
N ARG A 785 13.24 7.27 6.39
CA ARG A 785 12.63 7.34 5.05
C ARG A 785 12.58 8.78 4.52
N ALA A 786 12.50 9.79 5.37
CA ALA A 786 12.49 11.19 4.96
C ALA A 786 13.73 11.57 4.15
N VAL A 787 14.92 11.15 4.59
CA VAL A 787 16.18 11.41 3.86
C VAL A 787 16.40 10.37 2.76
N SER A 788 16.26 9.09 3.08
CA SER A 788 16.56 7.99 2.14
C SER A 788 15.59 7.96 0.96
N GLY A 789 14.32 8.26 1.21
CA GLY A 789 13.28 8.39 0.19
C GLY A 789 13.55 9.58 -0.74
N GLY A 790 13.95 10.73 -0.18
CA GLY A 790 14.30 11.91 -0.98
C GLY A 790 15.49 11.63 -1.89
N LEU A 791 16.51 10.96 -1.38
CA LEU A 791 17.64 10.50 -2.18
C LEU A 791 17.20 9.54 -3.29
N SER A 792 16.32 8.58 -2.99
CA SER A 792 15.81 7.59 -3.95
C SER A 792 15.01 8.19 -5.11
N ASN A 793 14.43 9.39 -4.92
CA ASN A 793 13.69 10.11 -5.96
C ASN A 793 14.58 10.66 -7.08
N ASN A 794 15.91 10.65 -6.90
CA ASN A 794 16.90 11.07 -7.88
C ASN A 794 17.77 9.86 -8.25
N PRO A 795 17.44 9.12 -9.33
CA PRO A 795 18.19 7.92 -9.72
C PRO A 795 19.67 8.16 -9.99
N GLU A 796 20.05 9.32 -10.54
CA GLU A 796 21.47 9.68 -10.73
C GLU A 796 22.23 9.71 -9.40
N ASN A 797 21.67 10.36 -8.38
CA ASN A 797 22.26 10.43 -7.04
C ASN A 797 22.21 9.07 -6.34
N THR A 798 21.12 8.33 -6.49
CA THR A 798 20.91 6.99 -5.92
C THR A 798 21.97 6.01 -6.39
N TRP A 799 22.17 5.90 -7.71
CA TRP A 799 23.15 5.00 -8.32
C TRP A 799 24.57 5.55 -8.33
N GLY A 800 24.74 6.84 -8.05
CA GLY A 800 26.01 7.50 -7.77
C GLY A 800 26.46 7.28 -6.32
N PHE A 801 26.41 8.33 -5.50
CA PHE A 801 26.88 8.27 -4.12
C PHE A 801 25.91 7.57 -3.16
N GLY A 802 24.62 7.44 -3.53
CA GLY A 802 23.58 6.88 -2.68
C GLY A 802 23.70 5.38 -2.39
N VAL A 803 24.39 4.61 -3.23
CA VAL A 803 24.60 3.16 -3.04
C VAL A 803 25.22 2.86 -1.67
N ALA A 804 26.21 3.64 -1.26
CA ALA A 804 26.87 3.47 0.03
C ALA A 804 25.92 3.75 1.21
N HIS A 805 25.02 4.73 1.08
CA HIS A 805 24.02 5.09 2.09
C HIS A 805 23.05 3.93 2.34
N PHE A 806 22.49 3.33 1.29
CA PHE A 806 21.56 2.20 1.43
C PHE A 806 22.23 0.93 1.98
N ILE A 807 23.48 0.65 1.58
CA ILE A 807 24.25 -0.47 2.13
C ILE A 807 24.51 -0.28 3.63
N HIS A 808 24.89 0.93 4.05
CA HIS A 808 25.13 1.24 5.46
C HIS A 808 23.85 1.08 6.30
N LEU A 809 22.72 1.58 5.81
CA LEU A 809 21.43 1.42 6.50
C LEU A 809 21.01 -0.05 6.59
N ALA A 810 21.19 -0.83 5.53
CA ALA A 810 20.89 -2.27 5.55
C ALA A 810 21.75 -3.01 6.58
N GLU A 811 23.05 -2.71 6.67
CA GLU A 811 23.97 -3.28 7.66
C GLU A 811 23.56 -2.89 9.09
N TYR A 812 23.25 -1.61 9.33
CA TYR A 812 22.84 -1.12 10.65
C TYR A 812 21.50 -1.70 11.12
N LEU A 813 20.53 -1.78 10.19
CA LEU A 813 19.17 -2.22 10.50
C LEU A 813 19.01 -3.74 10.54
N ASP A 814 19.96 -4.52 10.02
CA ASP A 814 19.92 -5.98 10.06
C ASP A 814 19.68 -6.55 11.46
N GLU A 815 20.29 -5.98 12.49
CA GLU A 815 20.09 -6.42 13.88
C GLU A 815 18.98 -5.62 14.61
N LYS A 816 18.70 -4.38 14.16
CA LYS A 816 17.84 -3.44 14.88
C LYS A 816 16.39 -3.47 14.41
N ASN A 817 16.18 -3.43 13.10
CA ASN A 817 14.89 -3.49 12.44
C ASN A 817 15.06 -4.16 11.06
N PRO A 818 15.14 -5.51 11.03
CA PRO A 818 15.43 -6.27 9.81
C PRO A 818 14.43 -6.01 8.67
N ILE A 819 13.18 -5.75 9.02
CA ILE A 819 12.10 -5.45 8.07
C ILE A 819 12.41 -4.14 7.35
N LEU A 820 12.74 -3.07 8.10
CA LEU A 820 13.11 -1.80 7.49
C LEU A 820 14.42 -1.91 6.67
N GLY A 821 15.41 -2.65 7.19
CA GLY A 821 16.69 -2.87 6.51
C GLY A 821 16.53 -3.54 5.14
N SER A 822 15.71 -4.59 5.07
CA SER A 822 15.43 -5.31 3.81
C SER A 822 14.70 -4.41 2.80
N ARG A 823 13.68 -3.66 3.22
CA ARG A 823 12.93 -2.72 2.36
C ARG A 823 13.82 -1.62 1.78
N LEU A 824 14.71 -1.03 2.58
CA LEU A 824 15.63 0.00 2.09
C LEU A 824 16.67 -0.57 1.12
N LEU A 825 17.09 -1.82 1.30
CA LEU A 825 18.02 -2.49 0.39
C LEU A 825 17.42 -2.74 -1.00
N GLN A 826 16.10 -2.99 -1.09
CA GLN A 826 15.40 -3.24 -2.36
C GLN A 826 15.45 -2.08 -3.36
N VAL A 827 15.76 -0.85 -2.90
CA VAL A 827 16.04 0.30 -3.79
C VAL A 827 17.15 -0.04 -4.79
N LEU A 828 18.07 -0.93 -4.43
CA LEU A 828 19.19 -1.37 -5.28
C LEU A 828 18.90 -2.65 -6.08
N SER A 829 17.67 -3.17 -6.08
CA SER A 829 17.29 -4.46 -6.70
C SER A 829 17.54 -4.53 -8.21
N ARG A 830 17.46 -3.39 -8.91
CA ARG A 830 17.65 -3.31 -10.38
C ARG A 830 19.08 -3.02 -10.83
N TRP A 831 20.08 -3.25 -9.97
CA TRP A 831 21.50 -2.99 -10.26
C TRP A 831 21.99 -3.64 -11.56
N TYR A 832 21.46 -4.82 -11.91
CA TYR A 832 21.81 -5.61 -13.10
C TYR A 832 21.48 -4.92 -14.43
N THR A 833 20.58 -3.92 -14.42
CA THR A 833 20.18 -3.15 -15.61
C THR A 833 21.16 -2.03 -15.96
N LEU A 834 21.96 -1.57 -14.99
CA LEU A 834 22.83 -0.39 -15.12
C LEU A 834 23.88 -0.54 -16.23
N ALA A 835 24.34 0.55 -16.82
CA ALA A 835 25.50 0.54 -17.69
C ALA A 835 26.82 0.25 -16.92
N GLU A 836 27.83 -0.25 -17.62
CA GLU A 836 29.19 -0.36 -17.05
C GLU A 836 29.85 1.03 -16.97
N PRO A 837 30.70 1.32 -15.96
CA PRO A 837 31.20 0.42 -14.91
C PRO A 837 30.32 0.34 -13.64
N GLN A 838 29.21 1.11 -13.56
CA GLN A 838 28.37 1.20 -12.36
C GLN A 838 27.78 -0.16 -11.96
N ARG A 839 27.32 -0.95 -12.94
CA ARG A 839 26.81 -2.31 -12.70
C ARG A 839 27.78 -3.17 -11.88
N THR A 840 29.04 -3.26 -12.32
CA THR A 840 30.08 -4.03 -11.63
C THR A 840 30.36 -3.48 -10.22
N GLN A 841 30.37 -2.16 -10.05
CA GLN A 841 30.63 -1.52 -8.76
C GLN A 841 29.54 -1.81 -7.73
N VAL A 842 28.27 -1.70 -8.12
CA VAL A 842 27.13 -2.01 -7.24
C VAL A 842 27.12 -3.49 -6.88
N GLN A 843 27.37 -4.38 -7.84
CA GLN A 843 27.46 -5.82 -7.59
C GLN A 843 28.51 -6.14 -6.52
N GLN A 844 29.71 -5.56 -6.63
CA GLN A 844 30.78 -5.76 -5.66
C GLN A 844 30.40 -5.24 -4.27
N ALA A 845 29.69 -4.12 -4.20
CA ALA A 845 29.23 -3.54 -2.94
C ALA A 845 28.17 -4.44 -2.25
N LEU A 846 27.22 -4.98 -3.02
CA LEU A 846 26.23 -5.96 -2.53
C LEU A 846 26.90 -7.28 -2.07
N GLN A 847 27.87 -7.80 -2.82
CA GLN A 847 28.64 -8.98 -2.43
C GLN A 847 29.43 -8.75 -1.13
N ALA A 848 29.98 -7.55 -0.95
CA ALA A 848 30.70 -7.18 0.28
C ALA A 848 29.79 -7.05 1.52
N LEU A 849 28.48 -6.88 1.32
CA LEU A 849 27.47 -6.85 2.39
C LEU A 849 27.10 -8.25 2.89
N GLN A 850 27.15 -9.29 2.03
CA GLN A 850 26.75 -10.66 2.37
C GLN A 850 27.31 -11.20 3.69
N PRO A 851 28.63 -11.10 3.99
CA PRO A 851 29.17 -11.64 5.25
C PRO A 851 28.84 -10.78 6.49
N LYS A 852 28.18 -9.64 6.33
CA LYS A 852 27.91 -8.68 7.41
C LYS A 852 26.48 -8.73 7.94
N VAL A 853 25.55 -9.28 7.17
CA VAL A 853 24.13 -9.39 7.53
C VAL A 853 23.79 -10.83 7.94
N LYS A 854 22.89 -10.98 8.91
CA LYS A 854 22.54 -12.27 9.52
C LYS A 854 21.03 -12.47 9.65
N SER A 855 20.23 -11.42 9.62
CA SER A 855 18.77 -11.56 9.71
C SER A 855 18.21 -12.29 8.49
N LYS A 856 17.13 -13.06 8.68
CA LYS A 856 16.45 -13.75 7.57
C LYS A 856 15.95 -12.75 6.52
N ASN A 857 15.32 -11.65 6.96
CA ASN A 857 14.78 -10.60 6.10
C ASN A 857 15.82 -10.01 5.14
N VAL A 858 16.94 -9.50 5.67
CA VAL A 858 17.98 -8.84 4.84
C VAL A 858 18.74 -9.87 4.01
N SER A 859 19.07 -11.03 4.59
CA SER A 859 19.83 -12.07 3.89
C SER A 859 19.07 -12.67 2.72
N GLU A 860 17.78 -12.98 2.88
CA GLU A 860 16.93 -13.50 1.80
C GLU A 860 16.80 -12.49 0.66
N THR A 861 16.57 -11.21 0.99
CA THR A 861 16.50 -10.12 0.02
C THR A 861 17.82 -9.96 -0.75
N LEU A 862 18.95 -9.87 -0.05
CA LEU A 862 20.27 -9.69 -0.64
C LEU A 862 20.66 -10.86 -1.55
N ASN A 863 20.44 -12.10 -1.09
CA ASN A 863 20.75 -13.29 -1.89
C ASN A 863 19.88 -13.38 -3.14
N SER A 864 18.60 -13.03 -3.03
CA SER A 864 17.70 -12.96 -4.20
C SER A 864 18.19 -11.92 -5.21
N MET A 865 18.57 -10.73 -4.76
CA MET A 865 19.13 -9.67 -5.62
C MET A 865 20.44 -10.06 -6.32
N LEU A 866 21.25 -10.94 -5.72
CA LEU A 866 22.51 -11.42 -6.29
C LEU A 866 22.38 -12.67 -7.18
N SER A 867 21.20 -13.29 -7.22
CA SER A 867 20.95 -14.53 -7.97
C SER A 867 20.62 -14.35 -9.46
N ILE A 868 20.73 -13.11 -9.96
CA ILE A 868 20.35 -12.68 -11.31
C ILE A 868 21.33 -13.14 -12.38
#